data_AF-A0AAU5L3U2-F1
#
_entry.id   AF-A0AAU5L3U2-F1
#
_cell.length_a   1.000
_cell.length_b   1.000
_cell.length_c   1.000
_cell.angle_alpha   90.00
_cell.angle_beta   90.00
_cell.angle_gamma   90.00
#
_symmetry.space_group_name_H-M   'P 1'
#
loop_
_entity.id
_entity.type
_entity.pdbx_description
1 polymer ?
#
loop_
_entity_poly.entity_id
_entity_poly.type
_entity_poly.pdbx_seq_one_letter_code
_entity_poly.pdbx_strand_id
1 'polypeptide(L)'
;MPPIADPELLPGTYTIPGPPRGGSGSRGSGARASGSPGPAPRPAGFRPDIEGLRAVAVLAVLAFHASVPGLAGGFVGVDVFLVVSGYLITGLLVREAVTTGRVRLGEFFSRRARRLLPSAAVVLGAVALAGAWLTVPLRRADLEHDVLAAALSVANWRFVSQQTDYLAAGRDQSPLLHFWSLAVEEQFYLFWAPLVALIVFLAARAVRRGRAVRTVAAAVAGALTLGSFALSLHWTQSSVSLAYLGTPSRVWQFGVGALLALLPWHRLRGPRPLRLLTGWAGLLAIGWCVLGYDAGTPYPGYAALVPTLATAAIILAGTPDRRDGGAVVATRYGADRLLGLRAPRVIGRLSYNLYLWHWPVLVLTEARFGTLGWPVKVALSAAAALPAVAVLRWIEQPLRRNRTVAELPRRGLSLGLTAVIVPVVLALVVGTGTLRLLGPAGPVDLLGLPPGSPDGTSLLVRTATPPKTAAVVPAAAQARKDFPPDGECEVAPSAVTSPACLFGDTTGADRIVLLGDSHAGQWFSSLLAIAAGRHWALEELVKQGCPLPELDVVNPQLGRAYWECDSWRTASLERLRSGPKPKLIVVSALNRYTDDRRLLLDGWERTLAPLRALGVPIVYIQDTPVPGTDVPACVSGHTEDPAACEFPRARAQWPDPLAEEIAAGRVPGVRSVELNSVLCPGAGRSCPAVLERILLYRDDAHLTNVAAVVLTPRLERLLTEAGLVPAAGAAGVVATGPGKPGADGWTPVLRDDFEGPAGSRPSAEHWQYDLGTCYPGCPAPQWGTGEIETMTDSTANVRLDGRGALEIVPTLENGRWSSGRIESRRSDLAPPPGGVLRIEASIALPDVTGPAAAGYWPAFWTLGGELRNGFTGWPAIGELDVMEQVNGRGSIFGTMHCGTLEGGPCQEPKGLGSGDQPCPDCRTGFHSYAVEVDLTPGAEQVRWYLDGREHHRVTAAGMDRATWDRAVGHGLFLILNVAVGGNLPAALGGGPGPATEPGHPMRVDYVAVSTRGGARP
;
A
#
# COMPACT_ATOMS: atom_id res chain seq x y z
N MET A 1 -23.24 40.66 -49.49
CA MET A 1 -23.28 42.13 -49.42
C MET A 1 -21.87 42.62 -49.09
N PRO A 2 -21.19 43.29 -50.04
CA PRO A 2 -19.80 43.81 -49.94
C PRO A 2 -19.84 45.28 -49.42
N PRO A 3 -18.74 46.10 -49.31
CA PRO A 3 -17.59 46.35 -50.24
C PRO A 3 -16.18 46.28 -49.59
N ILE A 4 -15.07 45.89 -50.24
CA ILE A 4 -14.28 46.37 -51.43
C ILE A 4 -13.35 47.57 -51.13
N ALA A 5 -12.03 47.35 -51.18
CA ALA A 5 -11.09 47.99 -52.13
C ALA A 5 -9.67 47.37 -52.05
N ASP A 6 -9.16 46.92 -53.21
CA ASP A 6 -7.78 46.53 -53.60
C ASP A 6 -7.40 47.46 -54.80
N PRO A 7 -6.14 47.70 -55.24
CA PRO A 7 -5.13 46.69 -55.68
C PRO A 7 -3.65 47.09 -55.33
N GLU A 8 -2.52 46.39 -55.55
CA GLU A 8 -1.92 45.79 -56.76
C GLU A 8 -0.75 44.82 -56.42
N LEU A 9 -0.76 43.65 -57.09
CA LEU A 9 0.29 42.96 -57.89
C LEU A 9 1.71 42.63 -57.33
N LEU A 10 1.94 41.31 -57.18
CA LEU A 10 3.20 40.53 -57.35
C LEU A 10 3.65 40.50 -58.84
N PRO A 11 4.84 39.97 -59.29
CA PRO A 11 5.70 38.95 -58.67
C PRO A 11 7.24 39.03 -58.89
N GLY A 12 7.99 38.20 -58.15
CA GLY A 12 9.12 37.44 -58.71
C GLY A 12 10.56 37.91 -58.45
N THR A 13 11.30 37.03 -57.75
CA THR A 13 12.76 36.74 -57.82
C THR A 13 13.77 37.87 -57.53
N TYR A 14 14.73 37.61 -56.62
CA TYR A 14 16.15 37.42 -56.97
C TYR A 14 17.01 37.20 -55.70
N THR A 15 17.93 36.26 -55.87
CA THR A 15 19.15 35.96 -55.10
C THR A 15 19.93 37.17 -54.58
N ILE A 16 20.54 37.05 -53.39
CA ILE A 16 21.54 38.00 -52.87
C ILE A 16 22.81 37.25 -52.42
N PRO A 17 24.02 37.83 -52.65
CA PRO A 17 25.24 37.14 -53.07
C PRO A 17 26.29 36.95 -51.96
N GLY A 18 27.31 36.15 -52.29
CA GLY A 18 28.51 35.93 -51.50
C GLY A 18 29.44 37.17 -51.39
N PRO A 19 30.41 37.15 -50.45
CA PRO A 19 31.24 38.31 -50.16
C PRO A 19 32.38 38.48 -51.19
N PRO A 20 32.92 39.71 -51.34
CA PRO A 20 33.69 40.12 -52.52
C PRO A 20 35.19 39.78 -52.40
N ARG A 21 35.85 39.67 -53.56
CA ARG A 21 37.31 39.68 -53.72
C ARG A 21 37.78 40.97 -54.41
N GLY A 22 38.78 41.62 -53.82
CA GLY A 22 39.93 42.20 -54.54
C GLY A 22 39.92 43.71 -54.81
N GLY A 23 40.83 44.42 -54.12
CA GLY A 23 41.37 45.73 -54.52
C GLY A 23 42.85 45.81 -54.10
N SER A 24 43.73 46.15 -55.04
CA SER A 24 45.19 46.14 -54.95
C SER A 24 45.79 47.39 -54.27
N GLY A 25 46.86 47.22 -53.48
CA GLY A 25 47.69 48.32 -52.97
C GLY A 25 48.93 47.87 -52.18
N SER A 26 50.08 47.84 -52.87
CA SER A 26 51.51 47.90 -52.45
C SER A 26 52.03 47.51 -51.04
N ARG A 27 53.06 46.64 -51.10
CA ARG A 27 54.34 46.57 -50.33
C ARG A 27 54.31 46.30 -48.81
N GLY A 28 54.93 45.18 -48.43
CA GLY A 28 55.43 44.90 -47.08
C GLY A 28 55.84 43.44 -46.90
N SER A 29 57.14 43.15 -46.98
CA SER A 29 57.76 41.83 -46.82
C SER A 29 57.53 41.21 -45.44
N GLY A 30 57.17 39.93 -45.39
CA GLY A 30 57.17 39.14 -44.16
C GLY A 30 56.85 37.67 -44.43
N ALA A 31 57.89 36.85 -44.55
CA ALA A 31 57.79 35.41 -44.77
C ALA A 31 57.01 34.70 -43.63
N ARG A 32 55.95 33.96 -43.98
CA ARG A 32 55.41 32.86 -43.16
C ARG A 32 54.98 31.70 -44.06
N ALA A 33 55.52 30.53 -43.74
CA ALA A 33 55.33 29.27 -44.45
C ALA A 33 53.84 28.88 -44.60
N SER A 34 53.48 28.46 -45.81
CA SER A 34 52.20 27.84 -46.14
C SER A 34 52.11 26.45 -45.50
N GLY A 35 51.45 26.35 -44.35
CA GLY A 35 50.95 25.09 -43.82
C GLY A 35 49.65 24.72 -44.52
N SER A 36 49.64 23.62 -45.26
CA SER A 36 48.43 23.00 -45.83
C SER A 36 47.35 22.83 -44.75
N PRO A 37 46.06 23.09 -45.03
CA PRO A 37 45.00 22.83 -44.06
C PRO A 37 45.00 21.32 -43.76
N GLY A 38 45.32 20.95 -42.52
CA GLY A 38 45.22 19.56 -42.09
C GLY A 38 43.79 19.05 -42.33
N PRO A 39 43.62 17.78 -42.74
CA PRO A 39 42.30 17.24 -43.03
C PRO A 39 41.39 17.38 -41.80
N ALA A 40 40.20 17.93 -42.01
CA ALA A 40 39.18 18.05 -40.98
C ALA A 40 38.96 16.69 -40.29
N PRO A 41 38.83 16.63 -38.95
CA PRO A 41 38.61 15.38 -38.25
C PRO A 41 37.36 14.68 -38.79
N ARG A 42 37.53 13.47 -39.35
CA ARG A 42 36.42 12.66 -39.86
C ARG A 42 35.35 12.46 -38.77
N PRO A 43 34.05 12.59 -39.09
CA PRO A 43 32.99 12.24 -38.15
C PRO A 43 33.18 10.79 -37.71
N ALA A 44 33.01 10.52 -36.42
CA ALA A 44 33.10 9.15 -35.94
C ALA A 44 32.04 8.28 -36.60
N GLY A 45 32.48 7.15 -37.15
CA GLY A 45 31.66 6.26 -37.96
C GLY A 45 30.37 5.85 -37.25
N PHE A 46 29.25 6.05 -37.94
CA PHE A 46 27.95 5.52 -37.56
C PHE A 46 27.99 3.98 -37.51
N ARG A 47 27.38 3.38 -36.47
CA ARG A 47 27.35 1.93 -36.22
C ARG A 47 25.97 1.35 -36.57
N PRO A 48 25.74 0.88 -37.81
CA PRO A 48 24.44 0.36 -38.25
C PRO A 48 24.02 -0.93 -37.53
N ASP A 49 25.00 -1.71 -37.07
CA ASP A 49 24.83 -2.93 -36.31
C ASP A 49 24.15 -2.69 -34.94
N ILE A 50 24.40 -1.54 -34.29
CA ILE A 50 23.73 -1.18 -33.03
C ILE A 50 22.24 -0.88 -33.26
N GLU A 51 21.86 -0.28 -34.39
CA GLU A 51 20.44 -0.14 -34.75
C GLU A 51 19.80 -1.51 -34.97
N GLY A 52 20.47 -2.42 -35.68
CA GLY A 52 19.98 -3.79 -35.85
C GLY A 52 19.83 -4.55 -34.54
N LEU A 53 20.77 -4.38 -33.61
CA LEU A 53 20.71 -5.00 -32.30
C LEU A 53 19.52 -4.50 -31.47
N ARG A 54 19.17 -3.21 -31.58
CA ARG A 54 17.95 -2.65 -31.00
C ARG A 54 16.68 -3.24 -31.64
N ALA A 55 16.74 -3.65 -32.90
CA ALA A 55 15.62 -4.34 -33.54
C ALA A 55 15.43 -5.76 -32.99
N VAL A 56 16.52 -6.51 -32.81
CA VAL A 56 16.48 -7.83 -32.17
C VAL A 56 15.86 -7.71 -30.77
N ALA A 57 16.33 -6.73 -29.99
CA ALA A 57 15.84 -6.47 -28.64
C ALA A 57 14.34 -6.16 -28.57
N VAL A 58 13.83 -5.22 -29.38
CA VAL A 58 12.39 -4.87 -29.36
C VAL A 58 11.51 -5.99 -29.86
N LEU A 59 11.94 -6.73 -30.89
CA LEU A 59 11.14 -7.84 -31.44
C LEU A 59 11.04 -8.99 -30.45
N ALA A 60 12.11 -9.29 -29.70
CA ALA A 60 12.07 -10.27 -28.62
C ALA A 60 11.05 -9.87 -27.54
N VAL A 61 11.08 -8.61 -27.09
CA VAL A 61 10.13 -8.12 -26.07
C VAL A 61 8.68 -8.15 -26.57
N LEU A 62 8.43 -7.74 -27.83
CA LEU A 62 7.10 -7.80 -28.43
C LEU A 62 6.59 -9.24 -28.55
N ALA A 63 7.46 -10.20 -28.91
CA ALA A 63 7.09 -11.61 -28.98
C ALA A 63 6.73 -12.18 -27.60
N PHE A 64 7.48 -11.78 -26.56
CA PHE A 64 7.17 -12.10 -25.17
C PHE A 64 5.80 -11.55 -24.75
N HIS A 65 5.55 -10.24 -24.96
CA HIS A 65 4.26 -9.63 -24.61
C HIS A 65 3.09 -10.15 -25.44
N ALA A 66 3.34 -10.60 -26.66
CA ALA A 66 2.33 -11.26 -27.49
C ALA A 66 2.11 -12.75 -27.12
N SER A 67 2.81 -13.26 -26.10
CA SER A 67 2.72 -14.64 -25.63
C SER A 67 2.98 -15.67 -26.75
N VAL A 68 3.92 -15.38 -27.65
CA VAL A 68 4.23 -16.26 -28.77
C VAL A 68 4.86 -17.57 -28.25
N PRO A 69 4.30 -18.75 -28.58
CA PRO A 69 4.82 -20.03 -28.11
C PRO A 69 6.31 -20.20 -28.42
N GLY A 70 7.09 -20.63 -27.42
CA GLY A 70 8.53 -20.85 -27.54
C GLY A 70 9.39 -19.57 -27.51
N LEU A 71 8.81 -18.38 -27.33
CA LEU A 71 9.55 -17.10 -27.23
C LEU A 71 9.33 -16.41 -25.87
N ALA A 72 9.09 -17.20 -24.82
CA ALA A 72 8.84 -16.71 -23.45
C ALA A 72 10.06 -15.95 -22.88
N GLY A 73 11.27 -16.28 -23.32
CA GLY A 73 12.50 -15.60 -22.91
C GLY A 73 12.70 -14.23 -23.56
N GLY A 74 11.75 -13.74 -24.36
CA GLY A 74 11.87 -12.48 -25.09
C GLY A 74 12.10 -11.24 -24.20
N PHE A 75 11.79 -11.33 -22.91
CA PHE A 75 12.06 -10.28 -21.92
C PHE A 75 13.56 -9.93 -21.79
N VAL A 76 14.48 -10.82 -22.16
CA VAL A 76 15.93 -10.54 -22.17
C VAL A 76 16.34 -9.44 -23.15
N GLY A 77 15.44 -9.08 -24.08
CA GLY A 77 15.64 -7.94 -24.96
C GLY A 77 15.81 -6.62 -24.20
N VAL A 78 15.26 -6.49 -22.99
CA VAL A 78 15.48 -5.32 -22.13
C VAL A 78 16.95 -5.19 -21.75
N ASP A 79 17.62 -6.28 -21.35
CA ASP A 79 19.05 -6.27 -21.00
C ASP A 79 19.93 -5.80 -22.15
N VAL A 80 19.59 -6.20 -23.38
CA VAL A 80 20.26 -5.72 -24.59
C VAL A 80 20.15 -4.20 -24.70
N PHE A 81 18.97 -3.62 -24.43
CA PHE A 81 18.78 -2.16 -24.40
C PHE A 81 19.61 -1.49 -23.32
N LEU A 82 19.64 -2.01 -22.09
CA LEU A 82 20.39 -1.40 -20.98
C LEU A 82 21.90 -1.34 -21.28
N VAL A 83 22.48 -2.41 -21.83
CA VAL A 83 23.90 -2.44 -22.24
C VAL A 83 24.18 -1.46 -23.37
N VAL A 84 23.33 -1.44 -24.41
CA VAL A 84 23.46 -0.50 -25.54
C VAL A 84 23.37 0.95 -25.05
N SER A 85 22.45 1.24 -24.15
CA SER A 85 22.24 2.55 -23.54
C SER A 85 23.46 3.01 -22.74
N GLY A 86 24.00 2.14 -21.88
CA GLY A 86 25.23 2.41 -21.13
C GLY A 86 26.43 2.71 -22.04
N TYR A 87 26.59 1.96 -23.14
CA TYR A 87 27.66 2.15 -24.13
C TYR A 87 27.54 3.49 -24.86
N LEU A 88 26.37 3.79 -25.42
CA LEU A 88 26.15 4.99 -26.22
C LEU A 88 26.27 6.26 -25.38
N ILE A 89 25.64 6.32 -24.21
CA ILE A 89 25.63 7.52 -23.37
C ILE A 89 27.01 7.79 -22.77
N THR A 90 27.66 6.77 -22.22
CA THR A 90 29.04 6.93 -21.70
C THR A 90 30.00 7.35 -22.80
N GLY A 91 29.90 6.74 -23.99
CA GLY A 91 30.72 7.08 -25.14
C GLY A 91 30.50 8.51 -25.66
N LEU A 92 29.29 9.06 -25.56
CA LEU A 92 28.98 10.44 -25.89
C LEU A 92 29.57 11.42 -24.86
N LEU A 93 29.31 11.18 -23.57
CA LEU A 93 29.76 12.05 -22.47
C LEU A 93 31.30 12.13 -22.39
N VAL A 94 31.97 10.98 -22.45
CA VAL A 94 33.43 10.92 -22.38
C VAL A 94 34.08 11.54 -23.60
N ARG A 95 33.47 11.39 -24.79
CA ARG A 95 33.96 12.04 -26.01
C ARG A 95 33.82 13.55 -25.91
N GLU A 96 32.67 14.05 -25.46
CA GLU A 96 32.47 15.49 -25.23
C GLU A 96 33.49 16.03 -24.22
N ALA A 97 33.69 15.33 -23.10
CA ALA A 97 34.68 15.67 -22.08
C ALA A 97 36.11 15.72 -22.64
N VAL A 98 36.51 14.72 -23.44
CA VAL A 98 37.86 14.67 -24.03
C VAL A 98 38.06 15.75 -25.09
N THR A 99 37.04 16.03 -25.89
CA THR A 99 37.14 17.02 -27.00
C THR A 99 37.00 18.47 -26.53
N THR A 100 36.16 18.74 -25.53
CA THR A 100 35.82 20.11 -25.10
C THR A 100 36.32 20.45 -23.69
N GLY A 101 36.84 19.48 -22.93
CA GLY A 101 37.30 19.65 -21.56
C GLY A 101 36.18 19.73 -20.51
N ARG A 102 34.91 19.63 -20.90
CA ARG A 102 33.75 19.68 -20.00
C ARG A 102 32.58 18.86 -20.53
N VAL A 103 31.59 18.61 -19.68
CA VAL A 103 30.32 17.97 -20.04
C VAL A 103 29.20 19.01 -19.94
N ARG A 104 28.48 19.28 -21.04
CA ARG A 104 27.38 20.25 -21.06
C ARG A 104 26.05 19.54 -20.78
N LEU A 105 25.75 19.34 -19.49
CA LEU A 105 24.55 18.65 -19.03
C LEU A 105 23.26 19.22 -19.64
N GLY A 106 23.12 20.54 -19.70
CA GLY A 106 21.94 21.18 -20.30
C GLY A 106 21.74 20.81 -21.78
N GLU A 107 22.81 20.77 -22.57
CA GLU A 107 22.73 20.34 -23.97
C GLU A 107 22.45 18.83 -24.09
N PHE A 108 23.05 18.03 -23.22
CA PHE A 108 22.83 16.59 -23.16
C PHE A 108 21.35 16.26 -22.91
N PHE A 109 20.76 16.80 -21.84
CA PHE A 109 19.35 16.58 -21.51
C PHE A 109 18.41 17.24 -22.52
N SER A 110 18.73 18.43 -23.05
CA SER A 110 17.93 19.09 -24.09
C SER A 110 17.81 18.27 -25.38
N ARG A 111 18.90 17.61 -25.84
CA ARG A 111 18.84 16.72 -27.00
C ARG A 111 17.97 15.49 -26.75
N ARG A 112 17.98 14.98 -25.51
CA ARG A 112 17.23 13.79 -25.12
C ARG A 112 15.74 14.11 -24.92
N ALA A 113 15.43 15.21 -24.26
CA ALA A 113 14.08 15.72 -24.08
C ALA A 113 13.34 15.85 -25.42
N ARG A 114 13.95 16.51 -26.41
CA ARG A 114 13.38 16.66 -27.78
C ARG A 114 13.20 15.36 -28.55
N ARG A 115 13.86 14.28 -28.13
CA ARG A 115 13.81 12.98 -28.81
C ARG A 115 12.80 12.02 -28.17
N LEU A 116 12.65 12.03 -26.85
CA LEU A 116 11.88 11.01 -26.14
C LEU A 116 10.55 11.54 -25.61
N LEU A 117 10.58 12.68 -24.90
CA LEU A 117 9.43 13.16 -24.14
C LEU A 117 8.20 13.49 -25.01
N PRO A 118 8.32 14.09 -26.22
CA PRO A 118 7.14 14.32 -27.06
C PRO A 118 6.39 13.05 -27.42
N SER A 119 7.09 11.96 -27.75
CA SER A 119 6.44 10.69 -28.09
C SER A 119 5.82 10.02 -26.87
N ALA A 120 6.52 10.05 -25.73
CA ALA A 120 6.00 9.55 -24.46
C ALA A 120 4.73 10.31 -24.06
N ALA A 121 4.72 11.64 -24.17
CA ALA A 121 3.58 12.49 -23.83
C ALA A 121 2.32 12.15 -24.64
N VAL A 122 2.48 11.86 -25.93
CA VAL A 122 1.35 11.45 -26.79
C VAL A 122 0.77 10.12 -26.31
N VAL A 123 1.62 9.15 -25.98
CA VAL A 123 1.16 7.85 -25.48
C VAL A 123 0.52 7.98 -24.11
N LEU A 124 1.13 8.72 -23.18
CA LEU A 124 0.56 8.97 -21.85
C LEU A 124 -0.78 9.70 -21.93
N GLY A 125 -0.90 10.71 -22.80
CA GLY A 125 -2.16 11.39 -23.05
C GLY A 125 -3.22 10.47 -23.68
N ALA A 126 -2.83 9.65 -24.66
CA ALA A 126 -3.73 8.68 -25.27
C ALA A 126 -4.21 7.62 -24.27
N VAL A 127 -3.33 7.14 -23.38
CA VAL A 127 -3.69 6.19 -22.32
C VAL A 127 -4.56 6.84 -21.25
N ALA A 128 -4.27 8.08 -20.84
CA ALA A 128 -5.12 8.80 -19.88
C ALA A 128 -6.54 9.01 -20.44
N LEU A 129 -6.65 9.40 -21.71
CA LEU A 129 -7.96 9.53 -22.39
C LEU A 129 -8.64 8.19 -22.57
N ALA A 130 -7.95 7.18 -23.09
CA ALA A 130 -8.53 5.85 -23.27
C ALA A 130 -8.97 5.24 -21.92
N GLY A 131 -8.16 5.41 -20.88
CA GLY A 131 -8.47 4.98 -19.52
C GLY A 131 -9.72 5.66 -18.97
N ALA A 132 -9.83 6.97 -19.12
CA ALA A 132 -11.03 7.71 -18.70
C ALA A 132 -12.33 7.18 -19.33
N TRP A 133 -12.25 6.60 -20.54
CA TRP A 133 -13.40 6.09 -21.29
C TRP A 133 -13.62 4.58 -21.13
N LEU A 134 -12.55 3.80 -20.94
CA LEU A 134 -12.59 2.34 -20.99
C LEU A 134 -12.51 1.69 -19.61
N THR A 135 -12.10 2.41 -18.57
CA THR A 135 -11.95 1.84 -17.21
C THR A 135 -12.98 2.36 -16.22
N VAL A 136 -13.25 1.54 -15.20
CA VAL A 136 -14.12 1.85 -14.07
C VAL A 136 -13.46 2.86 -13.11
N PRO A 137 -14.23 3.64 -12.33
CA PRO A 137 -13.72 4.72 -11.48
C PRO A 137 -12.48 4.34 -10.65
N LEU A 138 -12.49 3.23 -9.92
CA LEU A 138 -11.36 2.86 -9.08
C LEU A 138 -10.09 2.51 -9.89
N ARG A 139 -10.25 1.91 -11.08
CA ARG A 139 -9.16 1.63 -12.02
C ARG A 139 -8.63 2.90 -12.71
N ARG A 140 -9.47 3.91 -12.93
CA ARG A 140 -9.02 5.23 -13.42
C ARG A 140 -8.11 5.89 -12.39
N ALA A 141 -8.51 5.87 -11.12
CA ALA A 141 -7.70 6.38 -10.02
C ALA A 141 -6.32 5.69 -9.94
N ASP A 142 -6.26 4.37 -10.11
CA ASP A 142 -4.98 3.64 -10.20
C ASP A 142 -4.15 4.10 -11.41
N LEU A 143 -4.79 4.18 -12.58
CA LEU A 143 -4.12 4.54 -13.84
C LEU A 143 -3.52 5.95 -13.79
N GLU A 144 -4.13 6.89 -13.08
CA GLU A 144 -3.59 8.24 -12.94
C GLU A 144 -2.27 8.25 -12.20
N HIS A 145 -2.17 7.49 -11.11
CA HIS A 145 -0.91 7.30 -10.39
C HIS A 145 0.14 6.67 -11.31
N ASP A 146 -0.26 5.75 -12.18
CA ASP A 146 0.65 5.13 -13.15
C ASP A 146 1.09 6.13 -14.25
N VAL A 147 0.20 6.99 -14.74
CA VAL A 147 0.52 8.08 -15.69
C VAL A 147 1.48 9.07 -15.05
N LEU A 148 1.22 9.49 -13.81
CA LEU A 148 2.10 10.39 -13.05
C LEU A 148 3.48 9.75 -12.86
N ALA A 149 3.52 8.51 -12.41
CA ALA A 149 4.78 7.79 -12.20
C ALA A 149 5.56 7.60 -13.50
N ALA A 150 4.89 7.30 -14.61
CA ALA A 150 5.51 7.18 -15.93
C ALA A 150 6.02 8.53 -16.46
N ALA A 151 5.26 9.62 -16.29
CA ALA A 151 5.65 10.97 -16.71
C ALA A 151 6.86 11.51 -15.92
N LEU A 152 6.95 11.16 -14.64
CA LEU A 152 8.04 11.55 -13.74
C LEU A 152 9.23 10.56 -13.73
N SER A 153 9.23 9.56 -14.60
CA SER A 153 10.28 8.55 -14.71
C SER A 153 10.50 7.73 -13.43
N VAL A 154 9.41 7.45 -12.69
CA VAL A 154 9.40 6.63 -11.44
C VAL A 154 8.41 5.47 -11.49
N ALA A 155 7.87 5.14 -12.67
CA ALA A 155 6.92 4.03 -12.88
C ALA A 155 7.44 2.70 -12.32
N ASN A 156 8.74 2.42 -12.41
CA ASN A 156 9.32 1.21 -11.87
C ASN A 156 9.12 1.08 -10.35
N TRP A 157 9.23 2.17 -9.59
CA TRP A 157 9.01 2.17 -8.15
C TRP A 157 7.53 2.08 -7.77
N ARG A 158 6.64 2.62 -8.60
CA ARG A 158 5.19 2.42 -8.49
C ARG A 158 4.82 0.94 -8.59
N PHE A 159 5.37 0.22 -9.56
CA PHE A 159 5.08 -1.21 -9.74
C PHE A 159 5.79 -2.09 -8.69
N VAL A 160 6.94 -1.67 -8.16
CA VAL A 160 7.58 -2.31 -6.99
C VAL A 160 6.70 -2.21 -5.75
N SER A 161 6.10 -1.04 -5.47
CA SER A 161 5.23 -0.89 -4.29
C SER A 161 3.91 -1.66 -4.40
N GLN A 162 3.50 -1.99 -5.63
CA GLN A 162 2.38 -2.90 -5.90
C GLN A 162 2.79 -4.38 -5.91
N GLN A 163 4.06 -4.69 -5.58
CA GLN A 163 4.63 -6.05 -5.63
C GLN A 163 4.38 -6.76 -6.98
N THR A 164 4.39 -6.02 -8.09
CA THR A 164 4.08 -6.58 -9.40
C THR A 164 5.14 -7.61 -9.80
N ASP A 165 4.69 -8.84 -10.05
CA ASP A 165 5.49 -9.84 -10.78
C ASP A 165 5.31 -9.61 -12.29
N TYR A 166 6.39 -9.15 -12.92
CA TYR A 166 6.41 -8.86 -14.35
C TYR A 166 6.42 -10.11 -15.23
N LEU A 167 6.95 -11.23 -14.71
CA LEU A 167 7.15 -12.46 -15.47
C LEU A 167 5.98 -13.44 -15.30
N ALA A 168 5.19 -13.29 -14.24
CA ALA A 168 3.93 -14.00 -14.07
C ALA A 168 2.84 -13.48 -15.03
N ALA A 169 2.09 -14.42 -15.60
CA ALA A 169 0.87 -14.12 -16.35
C ALA A 169 -0.29 -13.88 -15.37
N GLY A 170 -0.89 -12.69 -15.40
CA GLY A 170 -2.01 -12.33 -14.52
C GLY A 170 -2.84 -11.21 -15.11
N ARG A 171 -4.16 -11.25 -14.93
CA ARG A 171 -5.12 -10.27 -15.46
C ARG A 171 -5.07 -9.00 -14.60
N ASP A 172 -5.42 -7.87 -15.22
CA ASP A 172 -5.42 -6.51 -14.64
C ASP A 172 -4.05 -5.81 -14.50
N GLN A 173 -3.18 -5.99 -15.48
CA GLN A 173 -1.93 -5.24 -15.58
C GLN A 173 -2.16 -3.78 -16.02
N SER A 174 -1.33 -2.87 -15.50
CA SER A 174 -1.35 -1.47 -15.94
C SER A 174 -1.04 -1.35 -17.45
N PRO A 175 -1.81 -0.56 -18.22
CA PRO A 175 -1.47 -0.21 -19.61
C PRO A 175 -0.13 0.52 -19.76
N LEU A 176 0.51 0.91 -18.65
CA LEU A 176 1.80 1.59 -18.61
C LEU A 176 2.89 0.75 -17.94
N LEU A 177 2.65 -0.53 -17.64
CA LEU A 177 3.62 -1.39 -16.95
C LEU A 177 5.00 -1.32 -17.61
N HIS A 178 5.06 -1.44 -18.94
CA HIS A 178 6.31 -1.40 -19.73
C HIS A 178 7.13 -0.11 -19.58
N PHE A 179 6.59 1.00 -19.04
CA PHE A 179 7.37 2.20 -18.74
C PHE A 179 8.40 2.01 -17.62
N TRP A 180 8.31 0.93 -16.83
CA TRP A 180 9.30 0.62 -15.79
C TRP A 180 10.74 0.64 -16.34
N SER A 181 10.98 0.03 -17.51
CA SER A 181 12.32 -0.10 -18.08
C SER A 181 12.85 1.25 -18.59
N LEU A 182 11.95 2.11 -19.07
CA LEU A 182 12.25 3.48 -19.47
C LEU A 182 12.61 4.35 -18.26
N ALA A 183 11.87 4.20 -17.15
CA ALA A 183 12.15 4.87 -15.89
C ALA A 183 13.55 4.48 -15.35
N VAL A 184 13.87 3.19 -15.32
CA VAL A 184 15.22 2.69 -14.93
C VAL A 184 16.30 3.32 -15.82
N GLU A 185 16.10 3.34 -17.15
CA GLU A 185 17.03 3.94 -18.10
C GLU A 185 17.20 5.46 -17.89
N GLU A 186 16.11 6.20 -17.64
CA GLU A 186 16.15 7.64 -17.39
C GLU A 186 16.80 7.99 -16.05
N GLN A 187 16.52 7.23 -14.99
CA GLN A 187 17.18 7.35 -13.69
C GLN A 187 18.69 7.13 -13.80
N PHE A 188 19.12 6.11 -14.57
CA PHE A 188 20.54 5.90 -14.85
C PHE A 188 21.17 7.14 -15.50
N TYR A 189 20.50 7.81 -16.45
CA TYR A 189 21.06 9.02 -17.07
C TYR A 189 21.09 10.23 -16.15
N LEU A 190 20.03 10.43 -15.38
CA LEU A 190 19.93 11.50 -14.39
C LEU A 190 21.05 11.40 -13.35
N PHE A 191 21.48 10.19 -13.01
CA PHE A 191 22.61 9.95 -12.11
C PHE A 191 23.97 9.98 -12.83
N TRP A 192 24.13 9.21 -13.90
CA TRP A 192 25.42 8.94 -14.54
C TRP A 192 26.00 10.17 -15.26
N ALA A 193 25.19 10.99 -15.93
CA ALA A 193 25.69 12.14 -16.66
C ALA A 193 26.29 13.22 -15.72
N PRO A 194 25.61 13.63 -14.64
CA PRO A 194 26.21 14.49 -13.61
C PRO A 194 27.43 13.88 -12.95
N LEU A 195 27.43 12.58 -12.66
CA LEU A 195 28.58 11.89 -12.06
C LEU A 195 29.82 11.96 -12.98
N VAL A 196 29.66 11.69 -14.28
CA VAL A 196 30.77 11.83 -15.25
C VAL A 196 31.21 13.30 -15.35
N ALA A 197 30.29 14.25 -15.34
CA ALA A 197 30.61 15.68 -15.35
C ALA A 197 31.44 16.08 -14.10
N LEU A 198 31.08 15.57 -12.93
CA LEU A 198 31.81 15.77 -11.67
C LEU A 198 33.21 15.14 -11.74
N ILE A 199 33.34 13.91 -12.23
CA ILE A 199 34.65 13.25 -12.43
C ILE A 199 35.54 14.09 -13.35
N VAL A 200 34.98 14.62 -14.44
CA VAL A 200 35.70 15.51 -15.38
C VAL A 200 36.14 16.80 -14.69
N PHE A 201 35.26 17.42 -13.90
CA PHE A 201 35.56 18.64 -13.13
C PHE A 201 36.69 18.42 -12.12
N LEU A 202 36.62 17.35 -11.33
CA LEU A 202 37.64 17.01 -10.33
C LEU A 202 38.98 16.64 -10.98
N ALA A 203 38.97 15.83 -12.05
CA ALA A 203 40.17 15.45 -12.77
C ALA A 203 40.84 16.64 -13.50
N ALA A 204 40.05 17.62 -13.95
CA ALA A 204 40.58 18.85 -14.54
C ALA A 204 41.38 19.69 -13.52
N ARG A 205 41.11 19.52 -12.22
CA ARG A 205 41.79 20.19 -11.11
C ARG A 205 43.08 19.47 -10.65
N ALA A 206 43.26 18.19 -11.00
CA ALA A 206 44.22 17.29 -10.36
C ALA A 206 45.38 16.72 -11.23
N VAL A 207 45.51 17.04 -12.54
CA VAL A 207 46.63 16.76 -13.52
C VAL A 207 46.16 16.17 -14.88
N ARG A 208 46.88 16.48 -15.98
CA ARG A 208 46.77 16.03 -17.41
C ARG A 208 45.45 15.33 -17.85
N ARG A 209 44.36 16.09 -17.75
CA ARG A 209 43.05 16.18 -18.47
C ARG A 209 42.38 14.99 -19.19
N GLY A 210 43.07 13.94 -19.64
CA GLY A 210 42.48 12.92 -20.55
C GLY A 210 42.50 11.48 -20.08
N ARG A 211 43.65 10.98 -19.59
CA ARG A 211 43.78 9.57 -19.16
C ARG A 211 43.16 9.34 -17.77
N ALA A 212 43.33 10.28 -16.85
CA ALA A 212 42.80 10.18 -15.49
C ALA A 212 41.27 10.06 -15.47
N VAL A 213 40.55 10.87 -16.28
CA VAL A 213 39.09 10.83 -16.39
C VAL A 213 38.58 9.44 -16.77
N ARG A 214 39.18 8.81 -17.79
CA ARG A 214 38.74 7.48 -18.24
C ARG A 214 39.02 6.40 -17.20
N THR A 215 40.17 6.45 -16.54
CA THR A 215 40.52 5.48 -15.51
C THR A 215 39.59 5.61 -14.30
N VAL A 216 39.35 6.82 -13.80
CA VAL A 216 38.45 7.06 -12.66
C VAL A 216 37.02 6.69 -13.02
N ALA A 217 36.51 7.12 -14.18
CA ALA A 217 35.17 6.75 -14.62
C ALA A 217 35.03 5.23 -14.83
N ALA A 218 36.06 4.53 -15.29
CA ALA A 218 36.05 3.07 -15.41
C ALA A 218 36.05 2.39 -14.04
N ALA A 219 36.83 2.88 -13.07
CA ALA A 219 36.83 2.36 -11.70
C ALA A 219 35.47 2.55 -11.03
N VAL A 220 34.87 3.73 -11.14
CA VAL A 220 33.53 4.03 -10.61
C VAL A 220 32.46 3.19 -11.32
N ALA A 221 32.49 3.08 -12.65
CA ALA A 221 31.59 2.21 -13.40
C ALA A 221 31.74 0.75 -12.95
N GLY A 222 32.97 0.27 -12.73
CA GLY A 222 33.26 -1.07 -12.24
C GLY A 222 32.68 -1.32 -10.85
N ALA A 223 32.90 -0.40 -9.91
CA ALA A 223 32.35 -0.50 -8.55
C ALA A 223 30.82 -0.50 -8.55
N LEU A 224 30.18 0.40 -9.30
CA LEU A 224 28.71 0.44 -9.45
C LEU A 224 28.18 -0.83 -10.12
N THR A 225 28.89 -1.37 -11.11
CA THR A 225 28.52 -2.63 -11.78
C THR A 225 28.56 -3.80 -10.81
N LEU A 226 29.63 -3.93 -10.03
CA LEU A 226 29.79 -5.03 -9.07
C LEU A 226 28.77 -4.93 -7.92
N GLY A 227 28.58 -3.74 -7.35
CA GLY A 227 27.60 -3.51 -6.29
C GLY A 227 26.16 -3.75 -6.76
N SER A 228 25.80 -3.24 -7.94
CA SER A 228 24.49 -3.45 -8.55
C SER A 228 24.25 -4.94 -8.90
N PHE A 229 25.27 -5.65 -9.39
CA PHE A 229 25.17 -7.08 -9.66
C PHE A 229 25.01 -7.89 -8.37
N ALA A 230 25.78 -7.59 -7.32
CA ALA A 230 25.62 -8.24 -6.01
C ALA A 230 24.20 -8.03 -5.44
N LEU A 231 23.67 -6.82 -5.57
CA LEU A 231 22.30 -6.51 -5.17
C LEU A 231 21.25 -7.25 -6.01
N SER A 232 21.49 -7.36 -7.33
CA SER A 232 20.68 -8.17 -8.24
C SER A 232 20.61 -9.63 -7.78
N LEU A 233 21.75 -10.21 -7.37
CA LEU A 233 21.79 -11.59 -6.87
C LEU A 233 21.01 -11.75 -5.57
N HIS A 234 21.18 -10.81 -4.64
CA HIS A 234 20.48 -10.84 -3.34
C HIS A 234 18.96 -10.69 -3.51
N TRP A 235 18.50 -9.66 -4.24
CA TRP A 235 17.07 -9.42 -4.42
C TRP A 235 16.38 -10.47 -5.28
N THR A 236 17.07 -11.12 -6.22
CA THR A 236 16.46 -12.24 -6.99
C THR A 236 16.03 -13.38 -6.05
N GLN A 237 16.62 -13.49 -4.86
CA GLN A 237 16.23 -14.50 -3.86
C GLN A 237 15.15 -14.01 -2.89
N SER A 238 14.99 -12.70 -2.68
CA SER A 238 14.09 -12.14 -1.66
C SER A 238 12.87 -11.39 -2.21
N SER A 239 12.92 -10.90 -3.44
CA SER A 239 11.81 -10.19 -4.11
C SER A 239 12.06 -10.06 -5.61
N VAL A 240 11.25 -10.73 -6.42
CA VAL A 240 11.34 -10.65 -7.90
C VAL A 240 11.04 -9.25 -8.38
N SER A 241 10.03 -8.61 -7.79
CA SER A 241 9.63 -7.26 -8.17
C SER A 241 10.79 -6.26 -7.99
N LEU A 242 11.47 -6.28 -6.83
CA LEU A 242 12.66 -5.46 -6.59
C LEU A 242 13.83 -5.83 -7.51
N ALA A 243 14.08 -7.13 -7.70
CA ALA A 243 15.18 -7.59 -8.53
C ALA A 243 15.03 -7.16 -9.99
N TYR A 244 13.81 -7.26 -10.53
CA TYR A 244 13.51 -7.03 -11.94
C TYR A 244 13.25 -5.56 -12.26
N LEU A 245 12.43 -4.87 -11.45
CA LEU A 245 11.98 -3.50 -11.68
C LEU A 245 12.85 -2.44 -10.98
N GLY A 246 13.57 -2.80 -9.92
CA GLY A 246 14.39 -1.88 -9.15
C GLY A 246 15.59 -1.35 -9.93
N THR A 247 15.79 -0.03 -9.98
CA THR A 247 16.97 0.55 -10.65
C THR A 247 18.30 0.05 -10.06
N PRO A 248 18.48 -0.03 -8.72
CA PRO A 248 19.75 -0.45 -8.13
C PRO A 248 20.21 -1.86 -8.53
N SER A 249 19.30 -2.81 -8.79
CA SER A 249 19.62 -4.17 -9.25
C SER A 249 19.88 -4.25 -10.76
N ARG A 250 19.57 -3.21 -11.53
CA ARG A 250 19.66 -3.18 -13.01
C ARG A 250 20.78 -2.27 -13.54
N VAL A 251 21.36 -1.41 -12.70
CA VAL A 251 22.47 -0.51 -13.08
C VAL A 251 23.67 -1.26 -13.67
N TRP A 252 23.95 -2.50 -13.25
CA TRP A 252 25.11 -3.25 -13.72
C TRP A 252 25.08 -3.56 -15.22
N GLN A 253 23.91 -3.75 -15.86
CA GLN A 253 23.84 -3.91 -17.32
C GLN A 253 24.28 -2.63 -18.04
N PHE A 254 23.85 -1.45 -17.56
CA PHE A 254 24.35 -0.17 -18.07
C PHE A 254 25.85 -0.01 -17.80
N GLY A 255 26.30 -0.43 -16.62
CA GLY A 255 27.68 -0.42 -16.19
C GLY A 255 28.59 -1.24 -17.12
N VAL A 256 28.18 -2.43 -17.54
CA VAL A 256 28.86 -3.23 -18.58
C VAL A 256 28.99 -2.42 -19.87
N GLY A 257 27.89 -1.79 -20.33
CA GLY A 257 27.93 -0.88 -21.47
C GLY A 257 28.89 0.30 -21.29
N ALA A 258 28.91 0.91 -20.10
CA ALA A 258 29.81 2.02 -19.78
C ALA A 258 31.28 1.60 -19.80
N LEU A 259 31.60 0.41 -19.27
CA LEU A 259 32.93 -0.20 -19.33
C LEU A 259 33.35 -0.48 -20.79
N LEU A 260 32.42 -0.91 -21.64
CA LEU A 260 32.65 -1.05 -23.09
C LEU A 260 33.05 0.26 -23.76
N ALA A 261 32.54 1.40 -23.29
CA ALA A 261 32.89 2.71 -23.82
C ALA A 261 34.20 3.28 -23.24
N LEU A 262 34.52 2.96 -21.99
CA LEU A 262 35.62 3.57 -21.23
C LEU A 262 36.97 2.85 -21.44
N LEU A 263 36.95 1.52 -21.49
CA LEU A 263 38.16 0.72 -21.54
C LEU A 263 38.72 0.66 -22.98
N PRO A 264 40.05 0.56 -23.16
CA PRO A 264 40.69 0.63 -24.46
C PRO A 264 40.62 -0.71 -25.22
N TRP A 265 39.42 -1.26 -25.42
CA TRP A 265 39.20 -2.56 -26.05
C TRP A 265 39.78 -2.70 -27.45
N HIS A 266 39.89 -1.59 -28.19
CA HIS A 266 40.60 -1.51 -29.47
C HIS A 266 42.09 -1.93 -29.39
N ARG A 267 42.66 -2.05 -28.18
CA ARG A 267 44.01 -2.56 -27.94
C ARG A 267 44.05 -4.07 -27.73
N LEU A 268 42.91 -4.71 -27.42
CA LEU A 268 42.82 -6.17 -27.40
C LEU A 268 42.91 -6.65 -28.85
N ARG A 269 44.11 -7.05 -29.24
CA ARG A 269 44.42 -7.57 -30.58
C ARG A 269 43.96 -9.02 -30.63
N GLY A 270 42.87 -9.31 -31.33
CA GLY A 270 42.41 -10.67 -31.61
C GLY A 270 42.46 -10.99 -33.11
N PRO A 271 42.68 -12.25 -33.52
CA PRO A 271 42.60 -12.64 -34.92
C PRO A 271 41.17 -12.44 -35.45
N ARG A 272 41.03 -12.04 -36.73
CA ARG A 272 39.71 -11.76 -37.36
C ARG A 272 38.68 -12.89 -37.17
N PRO A 273 39.04 -14.19 -37.31
CA PRO A 273 38.09 -15.29 -37.06
C PRO A 273 37.53 -15.29 -35.64
N LEU A 274 38.34 -15.00 -34.63
CA LEU A 274 37.89 -14.97 -33.24
C LEU A 274 36.82 -13.89 -33.04
N ARG A 275 36.99 -12.71 -33.64
CA ARG A 275 36.00 -11.62 -33.57
C ARG A 275 34.69 -11.98 -34.25
N LEU A 276 34.75 -12.65 -35.39
CA LEU A 276 33.57 -13.17 -36.10
C LEU A 276 32.81 -14.19 -35.24
N LEU A 277 33.55 -15.14 -34.65
CA LEU A 277 33.01 -16.14 -33.75
C LEU A 277 32.39 -15.50 -32.51
N THR A 278 33.03 -14.49 -31.89
CA THR A 278 32.49 -13.76 -30.75
C THR A 278 31.16 -13.07 -31.08
N GLY A 279 31.06 -12.43 -32.25
CA GLY A 279 29.83 -11.76 -32.68
C GLY A 279 28.68 -12.73 -32.91
N TRP A 280 28.94 -13.86 -33.58
CA TRP A 280 27.93 -14.91 -33.80
C TRP A 280 27.56 -15.65 -32.51
N ALA A 281 28.54 -15.98 -31.65
CA ALA A 281 28.30 -16.59 -30.35
C ALA A 281 27.42 -15.70 -29.49
N GLY A 282 27.65 -14.38 -29.47
CA GLY A 282 26.76 -13.44 -28.79
C GLY A 282 25.34 -13.45 -29.37
N LEU A 283 25.19 -13.40 -30.70
CA LEU A 283 23.86 -13.41 -31.32
C LEU A 283 23.09 -14.72 -31.07
N LEU A 284 23.78 -15.86 -31.16
CA LEU A 284 23.22 -17.18 -30.86
C LEU A 284 22.88 -17.33 -29.38
N ALA A 285 23.69 -16.79 -28.46
CA ALA A 285 23.39 -16.79 -27.04
C ALA A 285 22.14 -15.96 -26.71
N ILE A 286 21.94 -14.79 -27.35
CA ILE A 286 20.69 -14.03 -27.21
C ILE A 286 19.51 -14.88 -27.72
N GLY A 287 19.66 -15.52 -28.90
CA GLY A 287 18.62 -16.40 -29.44
C GLY A 287 18.29 -17.58 -28.52
N TRP A 288 19.32 -18.19 -27.91
CA TRP A 288 19.16 -19.25 -26.93
C TRP A 288 18.38 -18.79 -25.70
N CYS A 289 18.71 -17.62 -25.13
CA CYS A 289 17.95 -17.07 -24.01
C CYS A 289 16.48 -16.83 -24.38
N VAL A 290 16.20 -16.31 -25.57
CA VAL A 290 14.82 -16.06 -26.02
C VAL A 290 14.00 -17.35 -26.13
N LEU A 291 14.63 -18.43 -26.58
CA LEU A 291 13.99 -19.74 -26.79
C LEU A 291 13.93 -20.61 -25.53
N GLY A 292 14.90 -20.46 -24.63
CA GLY A 292 15.12 -21.36 -23.50
C GLY A 292 14.79 -20.78 -22.12
N TYR A 293 14.66 -19.46 -21.98
CA TYR A 293 14.21 -18.86 -20.72
C TYR A 293 12.68 -18.71 -20.72
N ASP A 294 12.11 -18.66 -19.52
CA ASP A 294 10.67 -18.56 -19.26
C ASP A 294 10.40 -17.93 -17.88
N ALA A 295 9.15 -17.96 -17.43
CA ALA A 295 8.74 -17.43 -16.13
C ALA A 295 9.32 -18.21 -14.93
N GLY A 296 9.76 -19.46 -15.11
CA GLY A 296 10.42 -20.26 -14.07
C GLY A 296 11.91 -19.96 -13.92
N THR A 297 12.48 -19.15 -14.82
CA THR A 297 13.89 -18.76 -14.77
C THR A 297 14.09 -17.69 -13.68
N PRO A 298 14.93 -17.92 -12.64
CA PRO A 298 15.21 -16.90 -11.63
C PRO A 298 15.93 -15.70 -12.23
N TYR A 299 15.19 -14.64 -12.52
CA TYR A 299 15.64 -13.51 -13.32
C TYR A 299 15.49 -12.17 -12.59
N PRO A 300 16.45 -11.23 -12.67
CA PRO A 300 17.72 -11.32 -13.41
C PRO A 300 18.72 -12.35 -12.88
N GLY A 301 19.05 -12.28 -11.59
CA GLY A 301 20.07 -13.13 -10.96
C GLY A 301 21.32 -13.36 -11.83
N TYR A 302 21.83 -14.60 -11.79
CA TYR A 302 22.91 -15.04 -12.67
C TYR A 302 22.44 -15.24 -14.12
N ALA A 303 21.17 -15.53 -14.36
CA ALA A 303 20.63 -15.80 -15.70
C ALA A 303 20.81 -14.61 -16.65
N ALA A 304 20.71 -13.38 -16.13
CA ALA A 304 20.92 -12.14 -16.87
C ALA A 304 22.38 -11.90 -17.30
N LEU A 305 23.37 -12.64 -16.76
CA LEU A 305 24.76 -12.58 -17.24
C LEU A 305 24.86 -12.93 -18.72
N VAL A 306 24.15 -13.98 -19.15
CA VAL A 306 24.23 -14.49 -20.53
C VAL A 306 23.81 -13.42 -21.54
N PRO A 307 22.59 -12.83 -21.51
CA PRO A 307 22.20 -11.81 -22.48
C PRO A 307 23.03 -10.52 -22.37
N THR A 308 23.49 -10.16 -21.16
CA THR A 308 24.32 -8.97 -20.94
C THR A 308 25.71 -9.12 -21.57
N LEU A 309 26.39 -10.23 -21.30
CA LEU A 309 27.71 -10.52 -21.87
C LEU A 309 27.64 -10.83 -23.37
N ALA A 310 26.56 -11.47 -23.82
CA ALA A 310 26.31 -11.68 -25.24
C ALA A 310 26.16 -10.35 -26.00
N THR A 311 25.43 -9.40 -25.43
CA THR A 311 25.32 -8.03 -25.97
C THR A 311 26.67 -7.34 -26.01
N ALA A 312 27.47 -7.46 -24.94
CA ALA A 312 28.82 -6.92 -24.89
C ALA A 312 29.73 -7.53 -25.97
N ALA A 313 29.65 -8.84 -26.17
CA ALA A 313 30.39 -9.58 -27.19
C ALA A 313 30.06 -9.09 -28.61
N ILE A 314 28.78 -8.87 -28.93
CA ILE A 314 28.35 -8.31 -30.22
C ILE A 314 28.92 -6.90 -30.44
N ILE A 315 28.81 -6.02 -29.42
CA ILE A 315 29.31 -4.65 -29.51
C ILE A 315 30.83 -4.62 -29.71
N LEU A 316 31.58 -5.46 -28.98
CA LEU A 316 33.02 -5.63 -29.09
C LEU A 316 33.43 -6.17 -30.46
N ALA A 317 32.74 -7.19 -30.97
CA ALA A 317 33.02 -7.79 -32.28
C ALA A 317 32.94 -6.75 -33.41
N GLY A 318 32.00 -5.80 -33.33
CA GLY A 318 31.84 -4.72 -34.31
C GLY A 318 32.77 -3.50 -34.14
N THR A 319 33.70 -3.49 -33.17
CA THR A 319 34.64 -2.36 -33.01
C THR A 319 35.64 -2.27 -34.17
N PRO A 320 35.82 -1.12 -34.86
CA PRO A 320 36.65 -1.06 -36.07
C PRO A 320 38.12 -1.45 -35.81
N ASP A 321 38.70 -2.29 -36.68
CA ASP A 321 40.15 -2.54 -36.68
C ASP A 321 40.88 -1.34 -37.30
N ARG A 322 41.94 -0.86 -36.65
CA ARG A 322 42.78 0.23 -37.18
C ARG A 322 43.54 -0.17 -38.45
N ARG A 323 43.73 -1.47 -38.71
CA ARG A 323 44.38 -1.98 -39.94
C ARG A 323 43.58 -1.73 -41.21
N ASP A 324 42.26 -1.58 -41.13
CA ASP A 324 41.37 -1.33 -42.28
C ASP A 324 41.10 0.17 -42.53
N GLY A 325 42.06 1.04 -42.17
CA GLY A 325 41.97 2.49 -42.41
C GLY A 325 40.92 3.23 -41.57
N GLY A 326 40.40 2.58 -40.51
CA GLY A 326 39.40 3.16 -39.60
C GLY A 326 38.00 3.29 -40.19
N ALA A 327 37.74 2.71 -41.36
CA ALA A 327 36.39 2.57 -41.88
C ALA A 327 35.65 1.46 -41.11
N VAL A 328 34.37 1.69 -40.80
CA VAL A 328 33.45 0.65 -40.30
C VAL A 328 33.17 -0.29 -41.48
N VAL A 329 34.14 -1.15 -41.83
CA VAL A 329 33.94 -2.16 -42.86
C VAL A 329 33.18 -3.28 -42.18
N ALA A 330 31.87 -3.35 -42.44
CA ALA A 330 31.08 -4.50 -42.03
C ALA A 330 31.78 -5.74 -42.58
N THR A 331 32.16 -6.66 -41.70
CA THR A 331 32.88 -7.85 -42.14
C THR A 331 31.93 -8.66 -43.02
N ARG A 332 32.37 -9.10 -44.21
CA ARG A 332 31.50 -9.74 -45.22
C ARG A 332 30.68 -10.92 -44.65
N TYR A 333 31.13 -11.52 -43.55
CA TYR A 333 30.59 -12.72 -42.90
C TYR A 333 30.24 -12.57 -41.41
N GLY A 334 30.32 -11.36 -40.83
CA GLY A 334 30.02 -11.16 -39.41
C GLY A 334 28.56 -10.85 -39.12
N ALA A 335 28.15 -11.09 -37.87
CA ALA A 335 26.82 -10.78 -37.37
C ALA A 335 26.44 -9.28 -37.56
N ASP A 336 27.44 -8.40 -37.57
CA ASP A 336 27.30 -6.96 -37.85
C ASP A 336 26.70 -6.67 -39.24
N ARG A 337 26.92 -7.54 -40.23
CA ARG A 337 26.31 -7.42 -41.56
C ARG A 337 24.81 -7.71 -41.54
N LEU A 338 24.40 -8.76 -40.84
CA LEU A 338 22.99 -9.14 -40.69
C LEU A 338 22.23 -8.02 -39.95
N LEU A 339 22.80 -7.54 -38.84
CA LEU A 339 22.25 -6.43 -38.06
C LEU A 339 22.27 -5.10 -38.86
N GLY A 340 23.25 -4.92 -39.74
CA GLY A 340 23.39 -3.73 -40.60
C GLY A 340 22.43 -3.68 -41.79
N LEU A 341 21.63 -4.73 -42.04
CA LEU A 341 20.65 -4.75 -43.12
C LEU A 341 19.59 -3.65 -42.97
N ARG A 342 18.95 -3.27 -44.07
CA ARG A 342 17.97 -2.17 -44.09
C ARG A 342 16.78 -2.44 -43.16
N ALA A 343 16.24 -3.65 -43.16
CA ALA A 343 15.04 -3.98 -42.38
C ALA A 343 15.29 -3.88 -40.85
N PRO A 344 16.31 -4.56 -40.26
CA PRO A 344 16.66 -4.37 -38.86
C PRO A 344 16.90 -2.90 -38.50
N ARG A 345 17.59 -2.14 -39.34
CA ARG A 345 17.82 -0.71 -39.08
C ARG A 345 16.56 0.14 -39.09
N VAL A 346 15.56 -0.18 -39.90
CA VAL A 346 14.27 0.54 -39.89
C VAL A 346 13.53 0.24 -38.60
N ILE A 347 13.46 -1.03 -38.20
CA ILE A 347 12.83 -1.46 -36.94
C ILE A 347 13.56 -0.86 -35.74
N GLY A 348 14.90 -0.90 -35.72
CA GLY A 348 15.72 -0.32 -34.66
C GLY A 348 15.59 1.21 -34.52
N ARG A 349 15.27 1.92 -35.61
CA ARG A 349 14.94 3.34 -35.56
C ARG A 349 13.54 3.59 -35.00
N LEU A 350 12.60 2.69 -35.27
CA LEU A 350 11.22 2.76 -34.75
C LEU A 350 11.11 2.21 -33.32
N SER A 351 12.11 1.47 -32.84
CA SER A 351 12.02 0.62 -31.64
C SER A 351 11.47 1.33 -30.41
N TYR A 352 11.81 2.60 -30.20
CA TYR A 352 11.30 3.38 -29.07
C TYR A 352 9.79 3.62 -29.17
N ASN A 353 9.31 4.17 -30.29
CA ASN A 353 7.89 4.45 -30.47
C ASN A 353 7.07 3.17 -30.57
N LEU A 354 7.61 2.11 -31.17
CA LEU A 354 6.96 0.79 -31.19
C LEU A 354 6.81 0.23 -29.77
N TYR A 355 7.88 0.33 -28.96
CA TYR A 355 7.84 -0.06 -27.56
C TYR A 355 6.80 0.75 -26.77
N LEU A 356 6.66 2.05 -27.01
CA LEU A 356 5.64 2.84 -26.31
C LEU A 356 4.20 2.39 -26.64
N TRP A 357 3.90 2.13 -27.92
CA TRP A 357 2.53 1.87 -28.37
C TRP A 357 2.05 0.41 -28.26
N HIS A 358 2.94 -0.58 -28.39
CA HIS A 358 2.49 -1.97 -28.45
C HIS A 358 1.78 -2.43 -27.16
N TRP A 359 2.31 -2.07 -25.98
CA TRP A 359 1.79 -2.56 -24.70
C TRP A 359 0.41 -2.00 -24.35
N PRO A 360 0.16 -0.67 -24.40
CA PRO A 360 -1.19 -0.15 -24.15
C PRO A 360 -2.23 -0.72 -25.12
N VAL A 361 -1.87 -0.93 -26.40
CA VAL A 361 -2.78 -1.54 -27.38
C VAL A 361 -3.14 -2.96 -26.97
N LEU A 362 -2.18 -3.77 -26.52
CA LEU A 362 -2.46 -5.13 -26.04
C LEU A 362 -3.34 -5.12 -24.79
N VAL A 363 -2.90 -4.40 -23.75
CA VAL A 363 -3.55 -4.42 -22.43
C VAL A 363 -4.95 -3.83 -22.48
N LEU A 364 -5.16 -2.70 -23.15
CA LEU A 364 -6.50 -2.10 -23.25
C LEU A 364 -7.46 -2.96 -24.09
N THR A 365 -6.94 -3.66 -25.11
CA THR A 365 -7.77 -4.58 -25.91
C THR A 365 -8.14 -5.82 -25.09
N GLU A 366 -7.20 -6.41 -24.33
CA GLU A 366 -7.51 -7.53 -23.42
C GLU A 366 -8.46 -7.11 -22.29
N ALA A 367 -8.31 -5.90 -21.76
CA ALA A 367 -9.24 -5.35 -20.76
C ALA A 367 -10.68 -5.25 -21.31
N ARG A 368 -10.85 -4.97 -22.61
CA ARG A 368 -12.17 -4.84 -23.23
C ARG A 368 -12.77 -6.16 -23.72
N PHE A 369 -11.96 -7.04 -24.30
CA PHE A 369 -12.41 -8.25 -25.00
C PHE A 369 -12.06 -9.55 -24.27
N GLY A 370 -11.39 -9.49 -23.12
CA GLY A 370 -10.91 -10.65 -22.39
C GLY A 370 -9.58 -11.19 -22.93
N THR A 371 -9.19 -12.40 -22.49
CA THR A 371 -7.92 -13.01 -22.87
C THR A 371 -7.83 -13.25 -24.38
N LEU A 372 -6.77 -12.76 -25.00
CA LEU A 372 -6.55 -12.90 -26.44
C LEU A 372 -5.54 -14.01 -26.75
N GLY A 373 -5.77 -14.74 -27.84
CA GLY A 373 -4.77 -15.69 -28.36
C GLY A 373 -3.55 -14.98 -28.93
N TRP A 374 -2.38 -15.63 -28.88
CA TRP A 374 -1.12 -15.06 -29.37
C TRP A 374 -1.14 -14.53 -30.83
N PRO A 375 -1.87 -15.12 -31.80
CA PRO A 375 -1.88 -14.57 -33.17
C PRO A 375 -2.52 -13.17 -33.23
N VAL A 376 -3.58 -12.96 -32.44
CA VAL A 376 -4.26 -11.66 -32.33
C VAL A 376 -3.34 -10.64 -31.67
N LYS A 377 -2.63 -11.03 -30.61
CA LYS A 377 -1.64 -10.15 -29.95
C LYS A 377 -0.50 -9.76 -30.89
N VAL A 378 -0.01 -10.67 -31.72
CA VAL A 378 1.00 -10.36 -32.75
C VAL A 378 0.44 -9.36 -33.77
N ALA A 379 -0.79 -9.58 -34.26
CA ALA A 379 -1.43 -8.66 -35.19
C ALA A 379 -1.62 -7.26 -34.60
N LEU A 380 -2.06 -7.16 -33.34
CA LEU A 380 -2.19 -5.91 -32.60
C LEU A 380 -0.83 -5.22 -32.40
N SER A 381 0.21 -5.97 -32.04
CA SER A 381 1.57 -5.45 -31.90
C SER A 381 2.12 -4.91 -33.22
N ALA A 382 1.82 -5.57 -34.34
CA ALA A 382 2.14 -5.09 -35.67
C ALA A 382 1.33 -3.83 -36.05
N ALA A 383 0.03 -3.79 -35.71
CA ALA A 383 -0.84 -2.64 -35.93
C ALA A 383 -0.38 -1.41 -35.11
N ALA A 384 0.19 -1.62 -33.92
CA ALA A 384 0.79 -0.56 -33.09
C ALA A 384 1.97 0.15 -33.78
N ALA A 385 2.55 -0.42 -34.85
CA ALA A 385 3.52 0.27 -35.68
C ALA A 385 2.93 1.49 -36.41
N LEU A 386 1.62 1.50 -36.70
CA LEU A 386 0.95 2.62 -37.37
C LEU A 386 1.00 3.91 -36.54
N PRO A 387 0.48 3.97 -35.29
CA PRO A 387 0.62 5.16 -34.46
C PRO A 387 2.08 5.44 -34.10
N ALA A 388 2.93 4.42 -33.95
CA ALA A 388 4.36 4.62 -33.70
C ALA A 388 5.07 5.37 -34.83
N VAL A 389 4.78 5.02 -36.09
CA VAL A 389 5.34 5.71 -37.28
C VAL A 389 4.75 7.10 -37.43
N ALA A 390 3.45 7.28 -37.16
CA ALA A 390 2.78 8.57 -37.18
C ALA A 390 3.42 9.56 -36.20
N VAL A 391 3.57 9.17 -34.93
CA VAL A 391 4.22 9.99 -33.89
C VAL A 391 5.67 10.29 -34.24
N LEU A 392 6.42 9.30 -34.72
CA LEU A 392 7.80 9.50 -35.16
C LEU A 392 7.90 10.56 -36.27
N ARG A 393 7.01 10.48 -37.27
CA ARG A 393 7.07 11.31 -38.48
C ARG A 393 6.51 12.71 -38.27
N TRP A 394 5.42 12.83 -37.54
CA TRP A 394 4.65 14.08 -37.42
C TRP A 394 4.89 14.85 -36.12
N ILE A 395 5.44 14.21 -35.09
CA ILE A 395 5.68 14.85 -33.78
C ILE A 395 7.17 14.84 -33.44
N GLU A 396 7.78 13.66 -33.30
CA GLU A 396 9.18 13.54 -32.85
C GLU A 396 10.17 14.19 -33.84
N GLN A 397 10.15 13.80 -35.12
CA GLN A 397 11.12 14.31 -36.11
C GLN A 397 11.04 15.83 -36.33
N PRO A 398 9.84 16.44 -36.48
CA PRO A 398 9.72 17.88 -36.60
C PRO A 398 10.28 18.62 -35.38
N LEU A 399 9.90 18.21 -34.16
CA LEU A 399 10.39 18.86 -32.93
C LEU A 399 11.89 18.66 -32.72
N ARG A 400 12.41 17.47 -33.04
CA ARG A 400 13.83 17.15 -32.94
C ARG A 400 14.69 17.96 -33.90
N ARG A 401 14.21 18.19 -35.13
CA ARG A 401 14.93 18.90 -36.21
C ARG A 401 14.66 20.40 -36.24
N ASN A 402 13.69 20.89 -35.47
CA ASN A 402 13.37 22.32 -35.39
C ASN A 402 14.59 23.12 -34.88
N ARG A 403 15.03 24.09 -35.69
CA ARG A 403 16.20 24.93 -35.40
C ARG A 403 15.99 25.80 -34.16
N THR A 404 14.83 26.42 -34.03
CA THR A 404 14.49 27.33 -32.91
C THR A 404 14.56 26.65 -31.55
N VAL A 405 14.08 25.40 -31.46
CA VAL A 405 14.13 24.60 -30.22
C VAL A 405 15.53 23.99 -30.00
N ALA A 406 16.29 23.79 -31.08
CA ALA A 406 17.65 23.27 -31.03
C ALA A 406 18.72 24.31 -30.66
N GLU A 407 18.47 25.58 -30.94
CA GLU A 407 19.39 26.70 -30.74
C GLU A 407 19.80 26.88 -29.28
N LEU A 408 18.84 26.79 -28.35
CA LEU A 408 19.06 27.04 -26.94
C LEU A 408 18.66 25.82 -26.10
N PRO A 409 19.54 25.30 -25.22
CA PRO A 409 19.22 24.14 -24.38
C PRO A 409 17.94 24.30 -23.57
N ARG A 410 17.73 25.51 -23.02
CA ARG A 410 16.55 25.88 -22.23
C ARG A 410 15.24 25.66 -23.00
N ARG A 411 15.17 26.00 -24.29
CA ARG A 411 13.95 25.80 -25.10
C ARG A 411 13.62 24.31 -25.27
N GLY A 412 14.63 23.47 -25.51
CA GLY A 412 14.45 22.03 -25.57
C GLY A 412 14.06 21.39 -24.23
N LEU A 413 14.57 21.93 -23.11
CA LEU A 413 14.16 21.52 -21.76
C LEU A 413 12.73 21.97 -21.44
N SER A 414 12.34 23.18 -21.82
CA SER A 414 10.97 23.68 -21.68
C SER A 414 9.98 22.81 -22.46
N LEU A 415 10.30 22.41 -23.70
CA LEU A 415 9.49 21.45 -24.46
C LEU A 415 9.35 20.12 -23.70
N GLY A 416 10.44 19.63 -23.13
CA GLY A 416 10.42 18.42 -22.30
C GLY A 416 9.52 18.57 -21.08
N LEU A 417 9.62 19.70 -20.37
CA LEU A 417 8.79 20.02 -19.22
C LEU A 417 7.30 20.09 -19.61
N THR A 418 6.96 20.75 -20.72
CA THR A 418 5.58 20.78 -21.23
C THR A 418 5.07 19.38 -21.57
N ALA A 419 5.92 18.54 -22.18
CA ALA A 419 5.58 17.15 -22.49
C ALA A 419 5.34 16.28 -21.24
N VAL A 420 5.88 16.65 -20.07
CA VAL A 420 5.59 16.00 -18.78
C VAL A 420 4.35 16.59 -18.12
N ILE A 421 4.22 17.93 -18.09
CA ILE A 421 3.12 18.63 -17.42
C ILE A 421 1.77 18.30 -18.05
N VAL A 422 1.68 18.25 -19.39
CA VAL A 422 0.39 18.05 -20.06
C VAL A 422 -0.28 16.71 -19.69
N PRO A 423 0.39 15.55 -19.79
CA PRO A 423 -0.17 14.28 -19.33
C PRO A 423 -0.46 14.25 -17.83
N VAL A 424 0.38 14.87 -17.00
CA VAL A 424 0.18 14.94 -15.54
C VAL A 424 -1.09 15.73 -15.20
N VAL A 425 -1.25 16.92 -15.79
CA VAL A 425 -2.46 17.75 -15.58
C VAL A 425 -3.69 17.01 -16.09
N LEU A 426 -3.61 16.38 -17.26
CA LEU A 426 -4.71 15.59 -17.81
C LEU A 426 -5.11 14.45 -16.86
N ALA A 427 -4.14 13.68 -16.35
CA ALA A 427 -4.39 12.61 -15.38
C ALA A 427 -4.98 13.16 -14.09
N LEU A 428 -4.43 14.24 -13.52
CA LEU A 428 -4.96 14.86 -12.31
C LEU A 428 -6.39 15.38 -12.48
N VAL A 429 -6.73 15.94 -13.65
CA VAL A 429 -8.10 16.42 -13.93
C VAL A 429 -9.08 15.25 -14.02
N VAL A 430 -8.73 14.19 -14.73
CA VAL A 430 -9.54 12.96 -14.80
C VAL A 430 -9.69 12.34 -13.41
N GLY A 431 -8.63 12.41 -12.61
CA GLY A 431 -8.54 11.76 -11.31
C GLY A 431 -9.19 12.40 -10.15
N THR A 432 -8.94 13.68 -9.98
CA THR A 432 -9.66 14.47 -8.99
C THR A 432 -11.17 14.44 -9.27
N GLY A 433 -11.58 14.40 -10.54
CA GLY A 433 -12.98 14.15 -10.92
C GLY A 433 -13.47 12.78 -10.42
N THR A 434 -12.67 11.73 -10.60
CA THR A 434 -13.03 10.36 -10.22
C THR A 434 -13.04 10.14 -8.70
N LEU A 435 -12.07 10.68 -7.96
CA LEU A 435 -12.03 10.62 -6.49
C LEU A 435 -13.19 11.38 -5.85
N ARG A 436 -13.60 12.52 -6.43
CA ARG A 436 -14.82 13.24 -6.00
C ARG A 436 -16.09 12.42 -6.20
N LEU A 437 -16.14 11.58 -7.23
CA LEU A 437 -17.26 10.66 -7.47
C LEU A 437 -17.27 9.48 -6.48
N LEU A 438 -16.10 9.00 -6.05
CA LEU A 438 -15.98 7.86 -5.13
C LEU A 438 -16.17 8.23 -3.66
N GLY A 439 -15.98 9.50 -3.28
CA GLY A 439 -15.98 9.95 -1.89
C GLY A 439 -14.72 9.51 -1.11
N PRO A 440 -14.46 10.09 0.08
CA PRO A 440 -13.35 9.65 0.93
C PRO A 440 -13.59 8.24 1.45
N ALA A 441 -12.54 7.42 1.49
CA ALA A 441 -12.55 6.16 2.25
C ALA A 441 -12.46 6.50 3.75
N GLY A 442 -13.60 6.74 4.39
CA GLY A 442 -13.71 6.80 5.87
C GLY A 442 -13.72 5.38 6.48
N PRO A 443 -13.81 5.23 7.82
CA PRO A 443 -14.02 3.93 8.49
C PRO A 443 -15.43 3.37 8.24
N VAL A 444 -15.60 2.03 8.28
CA VAL A 444 -16.90 1.38 8.08
C VAL A 444 -17.65 1.44 9.41
N ASP A 445 -18.86 2.00 9.42
CA ASP A 445 -19.77 1.86 10.54
C ASP A 445 -20.38 0.44 10.55
N LEU A 446 -19.67 -0.50 11.19
CA LEU A 446 -20.09 -1.89 11.34
C LEU A 446 -21.32 -2.03 12.26
N LEU A 447 -21.54 -1.09 13.18
CA LEU A 447 -22.66 -1.11 14.15
C LEU A 447 -23.94 -0.50 13.58
N GLY A 448 -23.84 0.30 12.51
CA GLY A 448 -24.98 0.75 11.70
C GLY A 448 -25.55 -0.33 10.77
N LEU A 449 -24.90 -1.50 10.65
CA LEU A 449 -25.41 -2.65 9.91
C LEU A 449 -26.31 -3.51 10.81
N PRO A 450 -27.40 -4.12 10.27
CA PRO A 450 -28.09 -5.19 10.99
C PRO A 450 -27.12 -6.30 11.40
N PRO A 451 -27.37 -7.00 12.52
CA PRO A 451 -26.51 -8.11 12.91
C PRO A 451 -26.49 -9.21 11.85
N GLY A 452 -25.40 -9.96 11.79
CA GLY A 452 -25.28 -11.13 10.94
C GLY A 452 -26.34 -12.18 11.24
N SER A 453 -26.90 -12.82 10.20
CA SER A 453 -27.87 -13.89 10.39
C SER A 453 -27.16 -15.17 10.88
N PRO A 454 -27.54 -15.75 12.04
CA PRO A 454 -27.02 -17.05 12.44
C PRO A 454 -27.60 -18.19 11.58
N ASP A 455 -28.70 -17.93 10.85
CA ASP A 455 -29.58 -18.93 10.25
C ASP A 455 -29.92 -18.61 8.79
N GLY A 456 -30.24 -19.64 8.00
CA GLY A 456 -30.72 -19.48 6.63
C GLY A 456 -29.63 -19.16 5.60
N THR A 457 -30.03 -18.52 4.49
CA THR A 457 -29.15 -18.12 3.38
C THR A 457 -28.90 -16.61 3.31
N SER A 458 -29.47 -15.83 4.23
CA SER A 458 -29.24 -14.38 4.33
C SER A 458 -27.94 -14.10 5.07
N LEU A 459 -27.29 -13.00 4.73
CA LEU A 459 -26.06 -12.56 5.37
C LEU A 459 -26.38 -11.77 6.66
N LEU A 460 -27.45 -10.99 6.63
CA LEU A 460 -27.94 -10.13 7.70
C LEU A 460 -29.30 -10.63 8.21
N VAL A 461 -29.58 -10.38 9.49
CA VAL A 461 -30.92 -10.59 10.05
C VAL A 461 -31.90 -9.64 9.34
N ARG A 462 -33.00 -10.19 8.82
CA ARG A 462 -34.05 -9.41 8.17
C ARG A 462 -34.82 -8.58 9.21
N THR A 463 -34.41 -7.33 9.40
CA THR A 463 -35.10 -6.38 10.27
C THR A 463 -36.14 -5.52 9.51
N ALA A 464 -35.95 -5.31 8.19
CA ALA A 464 -36.92 -4.78 7.22
C ALA A 464 -36.37 -4.92 5.77
N THR A 465 -37.20 -4.71 4.73
CA THR A 465 -36.71 -4.65 3.33
C THR A 465 -35.80 -3.43 3.16
N PRO A 466 -34.50 -3.59 2.83
CA PRO A 466 -33.62 -2.45 2.64
C PRO A 466 -34.13 -1.58 1.48
N PRO A 467 -34.06 -0.24 1.58
CA PRO A 467 -34.40 0.63 0.46
C PRO A 467 -33.51 0.26 -0.73
N LYS A 468 -34.09 0.20 -1.94
CA LYS A 468 -33.38 -0.12 -3.19
C LYS A 468 -32.17 0.78 -3.47
N THR A 469 -32.05 1.90 -2.77
CA THR A 469 -31.04 2.95 -2.91
C THR A 469 -30.00 2.96 -1.79
N ALA A 470 -29.95 1.95 -0.93
CA ALA A 470 -28.96 1.90 0.14
C ALA A 470 -27.55 1.68 -0.43
N ALA A 471 -26.58 2.48 0.04
CA ALA A 471 -25.20 2.38 -0.39
C ALA A 471 -24.58 1.02 -0.03
N VAL A 472 -23.67 0.56 -0.88
CA VAL A 472 -22.85 -0.65 -0.67
C VAL A 472 -21.84 -0.39 0.46
N VAL A 473 -21.66 -1.38 1.34
CA VAL A 473 -20.80 -1.30 2.54
C VAL A 473 -19.82 -2.48 2.55
N PRO A 474 -18.50 -2.28 2.67
CA PRO A 474 -17.82 -1.00 2.53
C PRO A 474 -17.98 -0.42 1.12
N ALA A 475 -17.77 0.89 0.97
CA ALA A 475 -17.66 1.49 -0.36
C ALA A 475 -16.49 0.87 -1.13
N ALA A 476 -16.55 0.82 -2.46
CA ALA A 476 -15.54 0.13 -3.29
C ALA A 476 -14.09 0.58 -3.00
N ALA A 477 -13.84 1.88 -2.82
CA ALA A 477 -12.50 2.38 -2.51
C ALA A 477 -12.00 1.95 -1.12
N GLN A 478 -12.93 1.78 -0.18
CA GLN A 478 -12.65 1.35 1.18
C GLN A 478 -12.46 -0.16 1.27
N ALA A 479 -13.22 -0.93 0.51
CA ALA A 479 -13.12 -2.39 0.48
C ALA A 479 -11.70 -2.89 0.20
N ARG A 480 -10.98 -2.27 -0.74
CA ARG A 480 -9.56 -2.60 -1.02
C ARG A 480 -8.61 -2.41 0.16
N LYS A 481 -9.04 -1.69 1.20
CA LYS A 481 -8.27 -1.43 2.42
C LYS A 481 -8.86 -2.13 3.64
N ASP A 482 -9.93 -2.91 3.47
CA ASP A 482 -10.67 -3.55 4.55
C ASP A 482 -10.05 -4.91 4.89
N PHE A 483 -8.81 -4.86 5.39
CA PHE A 483 -8.07 -6.02 5.90
C PHE A 483 -8.45 -6.29 7.36
N PRO A 484 -8.33 -7.54 7.83
CA PRO A 484 -8.40 -7.83 9.26
C PRO A 484 -7.34 -7.03 10.03
N PRO A 485 -7.63 -6.56 11.27
CA PRO A 485 -6.69 -5.79 12.07
C PRO A 485 -5.74 -6.70 12.88
N ASP A 486 -4.99 -7.55 12.18
CA ASP A 486 -4.05 -8.53 12.74
C ASP A 486 -2.60 -8.00 12.89
N GLY A 487 -2.31 -6.82 12.34
CA GLY A 487 -0.99 -6.19 12.42
C GLY A 487 0.04 -6.85 11.52
N GLU A 488 1.06 -7.47 12.11
CA GLU A 488 2.16 -8.16 11.38
C GLU A 488 2.05 -9.69 11.53
N CYS A 489 0.85 -10.21 11.84
CA CYS A 489 0.62 -11.60 12.19
C CYS A 489 0.33 -12.53 11.00
N GLU A 490 -0.27 -12.01 9.93
CA GLU A 490 -0.09 -12.57 8.59
C GLU A 490 1.33 -12.29 8.09
N VAL A 491 2.27 -13.23 8.34
CA VAL A 491 3.69 -12.99 8.04
C VAL A 491 3.99 -13.02 6.53
N ALA A 492 4.88 -12.12 6.11
CA ALA A 492 5.34 -12.00 4.73
C ALA A 492 5.98 -13.30 4.19
N PRO A 493 6.10 -13.49 2.86
CA PRO A 493 6.60 -14.74 2.32
C PRO A 493 8.04 -15.09 2.73
N SER A 494 8.90 -14.11 2.92
CA SER A 494 10.29 -14.35 3.34
C SER A 494 10.44 -14.80 4.80
N ALA A 495 9.40 -14.69 5.64
CA ALA A 495 9.46 -15.07 7.05
C ALA A 495 9.41 -16.60 7.22
N VAL A 496 10.22 -17.15 8.13
CA VAL A 496 10.23 -18.60 8.42
C VAL A 496 9.60 -18.95 9.79
N THR A 497 9.12 -17.96 10.52
CA THR A 497 8.50 -18.09 11.85
C THR A 497 7.47 -16.99 12.08
N SER A 498 6.45 -17.23 12.91
CA SER A 498 5.50 -16.20 13.35
C SER A 498 5.90 -15.57 14.70
N PRO A 499 5.66 -14.25 14.90
CA PRO A 499 5.70 -13.59 16.22
C PRO A 499 4.68 -14.19 17.21
N ALA A 500 4.57 -13.63 18.41
CA ALA A 500 3.65 -14.14 19.44
C ALA A 500 2.19 -14.19 18.95
N CYS A 501 1.71 -13.13 18.30
CA CYS A 501 0.40 -13.09 17.64
C CYS A 501 -0.76 -13.59 18.49
N LEU A 502 -0.77 -13.17 19.76
CA LEU A 502 -1.77 -13.52 20.75
C LEU A 502 -2.65 -12.30 21.05
N PHE A 503 -3.96 -12.46 20.87
CA PHE A 503 -4.96 -11.39 20.96
C PHE A 503 -6.09 -11.78 21.94
N GLY A 504 -6.84 -10.79 22.43
CA GLY A 504 -7.93 -11.03 23.40
C GLY A 504 -7.43 -11.19 24.84
N ASP A 505 -8.02 -12.11 25.61
CA ASP A 505 -7.61 -12.38 26.99
C ASP A 505 -6.30 -13.17 27.04
N THR A 506 -5.18 -12.46 26.91
CA THR A 506 -3.83 -13.03 26.96
C THR A 506 -3.38 -13.42 28.37
N THR A 507 -4.17 -13.07 29.39
CA THR A 507 -3.92 -13.41 30.80
C THR A 507 -4.57 -14.72 31.22
N GLY A 508 -5.60 -15.15 30.49
CA GLY A 508 -6.26 -16.44 30.67
C GLY A 508 -5.42 -17.63 30.22
N ALA A 509 -5.72 -18.80 30.77
CA ALA A 509 -5.04 -20.06 30.37
C ALA A 509 -5.59 -20.66 29.06
N ASP A 510 -6.77 -20.21 28.65
CA ASP A 510 -7.52 -20.81 27.55
C ASP A 510 -7.35 -20.00 26.26
N ARG A 511 -7.07 -20.69 25.15
CA ARG A 511 -6.81 -20.07 23.84
C ARG A 511 -7.29 -20.93 22.68
N ILE A 512 -7.58 -20.30 21.56
CA ILE A 512 -7.81 -20.94 20.26
C ILE A 512 -6.71 -20.56 19.28
N VAL A 513 -6.47 -21.38 18.26
CA VAL A 513 -5.46 -21.11 17.23
C VAL A 513 -6.11 -20.97 15.88
N LEU A 514 -5.77 -19.91 15.15
CA LEU A 514 -6.03 -19.77 13.72
C LEU A 514 -4.75 -20.11 12.95
N LEU A 515 -4.80 -21.15 12.10
CA LEU A 515 -3.63 -21.66 11.39
C LEU A 515 -3.92 -21.77 9.88
N GLY A 516 -3.09 -21.14 9.04
CA GLY A 516 -3.22 -21.27 7.58
C GLY A 516 -2.54 -20.17 6.76
N ASP A 517 -3.11 -19.88 5.58
CA ASP A 517 -2.70 -18.78 4.70
C ASP A 517 -3.64 -17.56 4.85
N SER A 518 -3.58 -16.61 3.92
CA SER A 518 -4.42 -15.41 3.94
C SER A 518 -5.94 -15.70 3.87
N HIS A 519 -6.37 -16.89 3.40
CA HIS A 519 -7.75 -17.36 3.47
C HIS A 519 -8.12 -17.92 4.85
N ALA A 520 -7.13 -18.22 5.70
CA ALA A 520 -7.33 -18.34 7.14
C ALA A 520 -7.36 -16.96 7.80
N GLY A 521 -6.40 -16.08 7.50
CA GLY A 521 -6.28 -14.75 8.08
C GLY A 521 -7.54 -13.89 7.93
N GLN A 522 -8.28 -14.03 6.83
CA GLN A 522 -9.56 -13.31 6.66
C GLN A 522 -10.63 -13.63 7.74
N TRP A 523 -10.49 -14.73 8.50
CA TRP A 523 -11.38 -15.09 9.60
C TRP A 523 -10.92 -14.55 10.97
N PHE A 524 -9.82 -13.81 11.02
CA PHE A 524 -9.25 -13.27 12.25
C PHE A 524 -10.28 -12.54 13.11
N SER A 525 -10.99 -11.54 12.57
CA SER A 525 -11.95 -10.76 13.36
C SER A 525 -13.12 -11.60 13.88
N SER A 526 -13.63 -12.55 13.08
CA SER A 526 -14.71 -13.43 13.50
C SER A 526 -14.28 -14.34 14.65
N LEU A 527 -13.08 -14.93 14.56
CA LEU A 527 -12.56 -15.82 15.60
C LEU A 527 -12.13 -15.05 16.85
N LEU A 528 -11.62 -13.83 16.71
CA LEU A 528 -11.32 -12.96 17.83
C LEU A 528 -12.59 -12.62 18.62
N ALA A 529 -13.68 -12.28 17.93
CA ALA A 529 -14.97 -12.03 18.56
C ALA A 529 -15.53 -13.28 19.29
N ILE A 530 -15.44 -14.46 18.66
CA ILE A 530 -15.87 -15.73 19.25
C ILE A 530 -15.04 -16.09 20.49
N ALA A 531 -13.72 -15.85 20.45
CA ALA A 531 -12.82 -16.06 21.57
C ALA A 531 -13.07 -15.06 22.72
N ALA A 532 -13.28 -13.78 22.38
CA ALA A 532 -13.55 -12.72 23.36
C ALA A 532 -14.84 -13.00 24.16
N GLY A 533 -15.91 -13.46 23.51
CA GLY A 533 -17.16 -13.87 24.17
C GLY A 533 -17.01 -15.06 25.14
N ARG A 534 -15.83 -15.69 25.20
CA ARG A 534 -15.50 -16.83 26.08
C ARG A 534 -14.32 -16.54 27.01
N HIS A 535 -13.79 -15.31 27.03
CA HIS A 535 -12.55 -14.96 27.74
C HIS A 535 -11.38 -15.86 27.33
N TRP A 536 -11.28 -16.17 26.04
CA TRP A 536 -10.16 -16.91 25.46
C TRP A 536 -9.25 -15.96 24.68
N ALA A 537 -7.96 -16.32 24.62
CA ALA A 537 -7.05 -15.70 23.66
C ALA A 537 -7.20 -16.32 22.26
N LEU A 538 -6.90 -15.55 21.22
CA LEU A 538 -6.68 -16.03 19.85
C LEU A 538 -5.18 -15.98 19.54
N GLU A 539 -4.56 -17.12 19.25
CA GLU A 539 -3.22 -17.19 18.66
C GLU A 539 -3.34 -17.31 17.13
N GLU A 540 -2.76 -16.37 16.40
CA GLU A 540 -2.75 -16.40 14.95
C GLU A 540 -1.40 -16.88 14.42
N LEU A 541 -1.45 -17.91 13.58
CA LEU A 541 -0.34 -18.48 12.85
C LEU A 541 -0.73 -18.49 11.36
N VAL A 542 -0.62 -17.34 10.72
CA VAL A 542 -0.99 -17.15 9.32
C VAL A 542 0.22 -16.71 8.49
N LYS A 543 0.34 -17.22 7.26
CA LYS A 543 1.43 -16.87 6.33
C LYS A 543 0.96 -16.66 4.90
N GLN A 544 1.39 -15.54 4.30
CA GLN A 544 0.98 -15.14 2.96
C GLN A 544 1.26 -16.20 1.89
N GLY A 545 0.19 -16.66 1.23
CA GLY A 545 0.26 -17.60 0.12
C GLY A 545 0.90 -18.95 0.46
N CYS A 546 0.99 -19.33 1.74
CA CYS A 546 1.64 -20.56 2.18
C CYS A 546 0.61 -21.69 2.34
N PRO A 547 0.57 -22.68 1.44
CA PRO A 547 -0.35 -23.80 1.58
C PRO A 547 -0.13 -24.50 2.94
N LEU A 548 -1.20 -24.56 3.73
CA LEU A 548 -1.22 -25.38 4.93
C LEU A 548 -1.05 -26.88 4.64
N PRO A 549 -1.66 -27.48 3.59
CA PRO A 549 -1.25 -28.81 3.14
C PRO A 549 0.21 -28.78 2.66
N GLU A 550 0.99 -29.81 2.98
CA GLU A 550 2.39 -29.89 2.58
C GLU A 550 2.54 -30.10 1.07
N LEU A 551 2.74 -29.00 0.34
CA LEU A 551 2.81 -28.92 -1.12
C LEU A 551 4.01 -28.10 -1.58
N ASP A 552 4.68 -28.59 -2.63
CA ASP A 552 5.71 -27.83 -3.35
C ASP A 552 5.05 -26.81 -4.28
N VAL A 553 5.08 -25.52 -3.89
CA VAL A 553 4.52 -24.43 -4.68
C VAL A 553 5.57 -23.36 -5.01
N VAL A 554 5.35 -22.65 -6.11
CA VAL A 554 6.11 -21.44 -6.45
C VAL A 554 5.37 -20.23 -5.88
N ASN A 555 6.05 -19.44 -5.05
CA ASN A 555 5.46 -18.21 -4.55
C ASN A 555 5.58 -17.11 -5.62
N PRO A 556 4.49 -16.42 -5.99
CA PRO A 556 4.53 -15.39 -7.04
C PRO A 556 5.32 -14.13 -6.64
N GLN A 557 5.37 -13.78 -5.35
CA GLN A 557 6.13 -12.60 -4.89
C GLN A 557 7.65 -12.87 -4.85
N LEU A 558 8.04 -14.11 -4.53
CA LEU A 558 9.43 -14.57 -4.53
C LEU A 558 9.90 -15.15 -5.89
N GLY A 559 8.97 -15.52 -6.78
CA GLY A 559 9.19 -16.15 -8.11
C GLY A 559 10.07 -17.40 -8.09
N ARG A 560 10.00 -18.18 -7.00
CA ARG A 560 10.73 -19.44 -6.85
C ARG A 560 9.97 -20.40 -5.94
N ALA A 561 10.46 -21.64 -5.84
CA ALA A 561 9.98 -22.61 -4.87
C ALA A 561 9.94 -22.02 -3.46
N TYR A 562 8.82 -22.25 -2.76
CA TYR A 562 8.46 -21.56 -1.52
C TYR A 562 8.90 -22.32 -0.26
N TRP A 563 10.19 -22.62 -0.14
CA TRP A 563 10.74 -23.40 1.00
C TRP A 563 10.57 -22.71 2.36
N GLU A 564 10.40 -21.38 2.39
CA GLU A 564 10.07 -20.65 3.62
C GLU A 564 8.70 -21.08 4.18
N CYS A 565 7.76 -21.48 3.33
CA CYS A 565 6.48 -22.02 3.75
C CYS A 565 6.67 -23.36 4.49
N ASP A 566 7.53 -24.25 3.99
CA ASP A 566 7.86 -25.52 4.67
C ASP A 566 8.50 -25.29 6.04
N SER A 567 9.46 -24.36 6.09
CA SER A 567 10.16 -23.99 7.32
C SER A 567 9.20 -23.41 8.35
N TRP A 568 8.33 -22.50 7.91
CA TRP A 568 7.30 -21.89 8.76
C TRP A 568 6.28 -22.90 9.25
N ARG A 569 5.77 -23.77 8.37
CA ARG A 569 4.81 -24.82 8.76
C ARG A 569 5.43 -25.74 9.81
N THR A 570 6.68 -26.16 9.61
CA THR A 570 7.43 -26.96 10.60
C THR A 570 7.55 -26.22 11.93
N ALA A 571 7.94 -24.95 11.92
CA ALA A 571 8.07 -24.13 13.12
C ALA A 571 6.73 -23.93 13.85
N SER A 572 5.64 -23.68 13.12
CA SER A 572 4.29 -23.53 13.66
C SER A 572 3.80 -24.83 14.30
N LEU A 573 3.99 -25.98 13.64
CA LEU A 573 3.63 -27.28 14.21
C LEU A 573 4.44 -27.61 15.47
N GLU A 574 5.74 -27.31 15.48
CA GLU A 574 6.59 -27.51 16.67
C GLU A 574 6.20 -26.57 17.81
N ARG A 575 5.83 -25.32 17.51
CA ARG A 575 5.32 -24.36 18.49
C ARG A 575 4.03 -24.86 19.15
N LEU A 576 3.11 -25.43 18.36
CA LEU A 576 1.87 -26.01 18.90
C LEU A 576 2.13 -27.28 19.72
N ARG A 577 3.15 -28.06 19.36
CA ARG A 577 3.56 -29.27 20.08
C ARG A 577 4.22 -28.98 21.42
N SER A 578 5.10 -27.98 21.47
CA SER A 578 5.91 -27.63 22.64
C SER A 578 5.25 -26.59 23.55
N GLY A 579 4.32 -25.79 23.03
CA GLY A 579 3.61 -24.75 23.76
C GLY A 579 2.39 -25.22 24.55
N PRO A 580 1.70 -24.28 25.24
CA PRO A 580 0.46 -24.56 25.95
C PRO A 580 -0.62 -25.11 25.00
N LYS A 581 -1.34 -26.17 25.41
CA LYS A 581 -2.37 -26.78 24.57
C LYS A 581 -3.57 -25.84 24.37
N PRO A 582 -3.97 -25.54 23.11
CA PRO A 582 -5.19 -24.76 22.85
C PRO A 582 -6.45 -25.59 23.08
N LYS A 583 -7.60 -24.92 23.19
CA LYS A 583 -8.94 -25.53 23.25
C LYS A 583 -9.43 -26.00 21.88
N LEU A 584 -9.04 -25.28 20.84
CA LEU A 584 -9.48 -25.50 19.46
C LEU A 584 -8.37 -25.05 18.51
N ILE A 585 -8.15 -25.83 17.44
CA ILE A 585 -7.33 -25.44 16.30
C ILE A 585 -8.26 -25.25 15.10
N VAL A 586 -8.33 -24.01 14.61
CA VAL A 586 -9.07 -23.62 13.43
C VAL A 586 -8.08 -23.56 12.27
N VAL A 587 -8.33 -24.38 11.24
CA VAL A 587 -7.54 -24.41 10.01
C VAL A 587 -8.37 -23.92 8.84
N SER A 588 -7.75 -23.18 7.94
CA SER A 588 -8.31 -22.76 6.65
C SER A 588 -7.15 -22.58 5.68
N ALA A 589 -7.39 -22.76 4.39
CA ALA A 589 -6.40 -22.52 3.35
C ALA A 589 -7.09 -22.37 2.01
N LEU A 590 -6.46 -21.62 1.12
CA LEU A 590 -6.85 -21.55 -0.28
C LEU A 590 -6.80 -22.94 -0.92
N ASN A 591 -7.87 -23.38 -1.57
CA ASN A 591 -7.99 -24.76 -2.07
C ASN A 591 -7.46 -24.97 -3.51
N ARG A 592 -6.88 -23.94 -4.13
CA ARG A 592 -6.42 -23.94 -5.54
C ARG A 592 -4.90 -23.99 -5.74
N TYR A 593 -4.13 -24.41 -4.74
CA TYR A 593 -2.67 -24.53 -4.90
C TYR A 593 -2.24 -25.62 -5.90
N THR A 594 -3.09 -26.63 -6.12
CA THR A 594 -2.87 -27.69 -7.11
C THR A 594 -4.20 -28.26 -7.58
N ASP A 595 -4.26 -28.63 -8.87
CA ASP A 595 -5.41 -29.35 -9.44
C ASP A 595 -5.30 -30.87 -9.21
N ASP A 596 -4.16 -31.35 -8.70
CA ASP A 596 -3.95 -32.76 -8.35
C ASP A 596 -4.58 -33.08 -6.99
N ARG A 597 -5.79 -33.66 -7.05
CA ARG A 597 -6.55 -34.10 -5.87
C ARG A 597 -5.73 -34.98 -4.93
N ARG A 598 -4.95 -35.94 -5.47
CA ARG A 598 -4.22 -36.90 -4.63
C ARG A 598 -3.09 -36.19 -3.90
N LEU A 599 -2.32 -35.37 -4.61
CA LEU A 599 -1.25 -34.58 -4.03
C LEU A 599 -1.78 -33.67 -2.91
N LEU A 600 -2.93 -33.03 -3.13
CA LEU A 600 -3.59 -32.17 -2.14
C LEU A 600 -3.98 -32.95 -0.86
N LEU A 601 -4.65 -34.10 -1.01
CA LEU A 601 -5.08 -34.92 0.13
C LEU A 601 -3.88 -35.52 0.90
N ASP A 602 -2.85 -35.99 0.19
CA ASP A 602 -1.63 -36.50 0.80
C ASP A 602 -0.90 -35.37 1.57
N GLY A 603 -0.89 -34.14 1.04
CA GLY A 603 -0.34 -32.95 1.70
C GLY A 603 -1.11 -32.55 2.95
N TRP A 604 -2.45 -32.60 2.91
CA TRP A 604 -3.29 -32.35 4.08
C TRP A 604 -3.06 -33.39 5.18
N GLU A 605 -2.94 -34.67 4.83
CA GLU A 605 -2.72 -35.72 5.82
C GLU A 605 -1.36 -35.57 6.52
N ARG A 606 -0.31 -35.14 5.80
CA ARG A 606 1.00 -34.80 6.40
C ARG A 606 0.92 -33.66 7.42
N THR A 607 0.03 -32.68 7.21
CA THR A 607 -0.18 -31.57 8.15
C THR A 607 -1.15 -31.93 9.29
N LEU A 608 -2.22 -32.66 9.01
CA LEU A 608 -3.26 -32.98 10.01
C LEU A 608 -2.84 -34.09 10.96
N ALA A 609 -2.04 -35.07 10.53
CA ALA A 609 -1.54 -36.13 11.40
C ALA A 609 -0.82 -35.63 12.66
N PRO A 610 0.17 -34.71 12.59
CA PRO A 610 0.82 -34.17 13.78
C PRO A 610 -0.12 -33.30 14.62
N LEU A 611 -1.06 -32.56 14.01
CA LEU A 611 -2.05 -31.77 14.76
C LEU A 611 -3.00 -32.66 15.57
N ARG A 612 -3.48 -33.77 15.00
CA ARG A 612 -4.34 -34.74 15.70
C ARG A 612 -3.63 -35.38 16.88
N ALA A 613 -2.31 -35.59 16.79
CA ALA A 613 -1.51 -36.14 17.88
C ALA A 613 -1.47 -35.24 19.13
N LEU A 614 -1.84 -33.95 19.02
CA LEU A 614 -1.96 -33.05 20.18
C LEU A 614 -3.16 -33.40 21.08
N GLY A 615 -4.15 -34.11 20.54
CA GLY A 615 -5.40 -34.44 21.23
C GLY A 615 -6.33 -33.24 21.42
N VAL A 616 -6.23 -32.23 20.55
CA VAL A 616 -7.08 -31.02 20.54
C VAL A 616 -8.08 -31.13 19.39
N PRO A 617 -9.34 -30.69 19.57
CA PRO A 617 -10.30 -30.60 18.46
C PRO A 617 -9.78 -29.73 17.31
N ILE A 618 -9.97 -30.18 16.07
CA ILE A 618 -9.59 -29.46 14.86
C ILE A 618 -10.85 -29.17 14.04
N VAL A 619 -10.97 -27.94 13.55
CA VAL A 619 -12.01 -27.53 12.62
C VAL A 619 -11.43 -26.90 11.37
N TYR A 620 -11.87 -27.39 10.22
CA TYR A 620 -11.59 -26.82 8.92
C TYR A 620 -12.71 -25.88 8.49
N ILE A 621 -12.41 -24.59 8.33
CA ILE A 621 -13.32 -23.67 7.63
C ILE A 621 -13.07 -23.86 6.14
N GLN A 622 -14.09 -24.28 5.40
CA GLN A 622 -13.99 -24.48 3.96
C GLN A 622 -13.58 -23.19 3.26
N ASP A 623 -12.80 -23.32 2.18
CA ASP A 623 -12.33 -22.17 1.42
C ASP A 623 -13.50 -21.38 0.81
N THR A 624 -13.37 -20.06 0.79
CA THR A 624 -14.39 -19.13 0.26
C THR A 624 -14.34 -19.05 -1.26
N PRO A 625 -15.44 -18.72 -1.96
CA PRO A 625 -15.42 -18.62 -3.42
C PRO A 625 -14.44 -17.54 -3.87
N VAL A 626 -13.65 -17.81 -4.91
CA VAL A 626 -12.63 -16.89 -5.44
C VAL A 626 -13.14 -16.21 -6.72
N PRO A 627 -13.45 -14.90 -6.70
CA PRO A 627 -13.97 -14.21 -7.88
C PRO A 627 -13.04 -14.27 -9.11
N GLY A 628 -11.73 -14.20 -8.89
CA GLY A 628 -10.71 -14.17 -9.95
C GLY A 628 -10.67 -12.87 -10.75
N THR A 629 -11.32 -11.81 -10.24
CA THR A 629 -11.34 -10.44 -10.78
C THR A 629 -11.45 -9.45 -9.63
N ASP A 630 -10.87 -8.25 -9.76
CA ASP A 630 -10.96 -7.18 -8.75
C ASP A 630 -12.41 -6.70 -8.56
N VAL A 631 -13.06 -7.25 -7.52
CA VAL A 631 -14.48 -6.99 -7.23
C VAL A 631 -14.74 -5.53 -6.88
N PRO A 632 -13.97 -4.87 -6.00
CA PRO A 632 -14.17 -3.45 -5.72
C PRO A 632 -14.04 -2.57 -6.99
N ALA A 633 -13.08 -2.87 -7.87
CA ALA A 633 -12.97 -2.17 -9.14
C ALA A 633 -14.27 -2.29 -9.95
N CYS A 634 -14.79 -3.50 -10.13
CA CYS A 634 -16.03 -3.70 -10.87
C CYS A 634 -17.20 -2.91 -10.25
N VAL A 635 -17.41 -3.03 -8.94
CA VAL A 635 -18.54 -2.40 -8.24
C VAL A 635 -18.43 -0.88 -8.27
N SER A 636 -17.21 -0.33 -8.28
CA SER A 636 -17.02 1.12 -8.47
C SER A 636 -17.61 1.66 -9.77
N GLY A 637 -17.72 0.82 -10.82
CA GLY A 637 -18.35 1.16 -12.10
C GLY A 637 -19.83 0.83 -12.19
N HIS A 638 -20.37 0.09 -11.22
CA HIS A 638 -21.74 -0.43 -11.22
C HIS A 638 -22.41 -0.24 -9.85
N THR A 639 -22.29 0.96 -9.27
CA THR A 639 -22.82 1.27 -7.94
C THR A 639 -24.35 1.16 -7.85
N GLU A 640 -25.06 1.44 -8.93
CA GLU A 640 -26.52 1.33 -9.02
C GLU A 640 -27.00 -0.10 -9.36
N ASP A 641 -26.15 -0.92 -9.97
CA ASP A 641 -26.45 -2.32 -10.33
C ASP A 641 -25.26 -3.26 -10.04
N PRO A 642 -24.97 -3.56 -8.76
CA PRO A 642 -23.86 -4.44 -8.41
C PRO A 642 -23.99 -5.87 -8.95
N ALA A 643 -25.17 -6.28 -9.44
CA ALA A 643 -25.37 -7.59 -10.07
C ALA A 643 -24.59 -7.74 -11.38
N ALA A 644 -24.23 -6.63 -12.05
CA ALA A 644 -23.32 -6.64 -13.19
C ALA A 644 -21.90 -7.15 -12.83
N CYS A 645 -21.56 -7.16 -11.54
CA CYS A 645 -20.30 -7.66 -11.00
C CYS A 645 -20.39 -9.08 -10.44
N GLU A 646 -21.51 -9.77 -10.65
CA GLU A 646 -21.61 -11.20 -10.38
C GLU A 646 -20.56 -12.00 -11.17
N PHE A 647 -20.00 -13.02 -10.54
CA PHE A 647 -18.95 -13.84 -11.13
C PHE A 647 -19.40 -15.30 -11.31
N PRO A 648 -18.90 -16.03 -12.32
CA PRO A 648 -19.35 -17.39 -12.61
C PRO A 648 -19.02 -18.35 -11.48
N ARG A 649 -20.05 -19.02 -10.93
CA ARG A 649 -19.90 -19.98 -9.83
C ARG A 649 -18.89 -21.07 -10.13
N ALA A 650 -18.96 -21.64 -11.34
CA ALA A 650 -18.10 -22.73 -11.77
C ALA A 650 -16.60 -22.37 -11.82
N ARG A 651 -16.24 -21.07 -11.82
CA ARG A 651 -14.84 -20.62 -11.76
C ARG A 651 -14.42 -20.18 -10.35
N ALA A 652 -15.38 -19.86 -9.50
CA ALA A 652 -15.13 -19.33 -8.17
C ALA A 652 -15.22 -20.39 -7.06
N GLN A 653 -16.10 -21.38 -7.20
CA GLN A 653 -16.21 -22.51 -6.27
C GLN A 653 -15.49 -23.71 -6.85
N TRP A 654 -14.29 -23.95 -6.36
CA TRP A 654 -13.49 -25.11 -6.71
C TRP A 654 -13.92 -26.31 -5.85
N PRO A 655 -13.81 -27.54 -6.37
CA PRO A 655 -13.96 -28.73 -5.52
C PRO A 655 -13.04 -28.62 -4.32
N ASP A 656 -13.54 -28.99 -3.14
CA ASP A 656 -12.76 -29.03 -1.90
C ASP A 656 -12.61 -30.49 -1.45
N PRO A 657 -11.55 -31.18 -1.90
CA PRO A 657 -11.36 -32.58 -1.56
C PRO A 657 -11.29 -32.83 -0.06
N LEU A 658 -10.70 -31.93 0.73
CA LEU A 658 -10.60 -32.13 2.17
C LEU A 658 -12.00 -32.10 2.82
N ALA A 659 -12.82 -31.12 2.45
CA ALA A 659 -14.19 -31.02 2.95
C ALA A 659 -15.02 -32.28 2.61
N GLU A 660 -14.90 -32.78 1.37
CA GLU A 660 -15.56 -34.01 0.92
C GLU A 660 -15.13 -35.24 1.74
N GLU A 661 -13.83 -35.38 2.02
CA GLU A 661 -13.29 -36.50 2.81
C GLU A 661 -13.70 -36.41 4.29
N ILE A 662 -13.76 -35.21 4.87
CA ILE A 662 -14.28 -34.96 6.23
C ILE A 662 -15.77 -35.36 6.28
N ALA A 663 -16.58 -34.90 5.32
CA ALA A 663 -18.01 -35.22 5.26
C ALA A 663 -18.28 -36.71 5.07
N ALA A 664 -17.38 -37.42 4.36
CA ALA A 664 -17.43 -38.87 4.20
C ALA A 664 -16.92 -39.66 5.43
N GLY A 665 -16.48 -38.98 6.50
CA GLY A 665 -15.97 -39.61 7.71
C GLY A 665 -14.59 -40.27 7.54
N ARG A 666 -13.83 -39.90 6.50
CA ARG A 666 -12.51 -40.47 6.19
C ARG A 666 -11.34 -39.70 6.81
N VAL A 667 -11.61 -38.54 7.40
CA VAL A 667 -10.61 -37.72 8.13
C VAL A 667 -10.98 -37.70 9.62
N PRO A 668 -10.52 -38.67 10.43
CA PRO A 668 -10.90 -38.77 11.84
C PRO A 668 -10.37 -37.57 12.63
N GLY A 669 -11.12 -37.12 13.64
CA GLY A 669 -10.69 -36.06 14.57
C GLY A 669 -10.72 -34.64 14.00
N VAL A 670 -11.19 -34.46 12.76
CA VAL A 670 -11.35 -33.16 12.11
C VAL A 670 -12.82 -32.96 11.74
N ARG A 671 -13.37 -31.79 12.05
CA ARG A 671 -14.71 -31.36 11.60
C ARG A 671 -14.57 -30.28 10.55
N SER A 672 -15.57 -30.09 9.71
CA SER A 672 -15.61 -28.97 8.76
C SER A 672 -16.83 -28.10 9.00
N VAL A 673 -16.67 -26.80 8.75
CA VAL A 673 -17.77 -25.82 8.74
C VAL A 673 -17.80 -25.12 7.40
N GLU A 674 -19.01 -24.86 6.90
CA GLU A 674 -19.25 -24.34 5.55
C GLU A 674 -20.03 -23.03 5.63
N LEU A 675 -19.54 -22.01 4.92
CA LEU A 675 -20.15 -20.68 4.84
C LEU A 675 -20.49 -20.29 3.38
N ASN A 676 -20.12 -21.12 2.41
CA ASN A 676 -20.30 -20.85 0.98
C ASN A 676 -21.78 -20.82 0.57
N SER A 677 -22.66 -21.48 1.31
CA SER A 677 -24.11 -21.45 1.13
C SER A 677 -24.71 -20.06 1.36
N VAL A 678 -24.01 -19.21 2.13
CA VAL A 678 -24.37 -17.80 2.37
C VAL A 678 -23.63 -16.89 1.40
N LEU A 679 -22.33 -17.12 1.19
CA LEU A 679 -21.51 -16.29 0.29
C LEU A 679 -21.91 -16.42 -1.18
N CYS A 680 -22.42 -17.58 -1.60
CA CYS A 680 -22.93 -17.83 -2.95
C CYS A 680 -24.23 -18.65 -2.88
N PRO A 681 -25.35 -18.01 -2.50
CA PRO A 681 -26.59 -18.70 -2.20
C PRO A 681 -27.29 -19.27 -3.45
N GLY A 682 -28.15 -20.28 -3.23
CA GLY A 682 -28.96 -20.91 -4.28
C GLY A 682 -28.17 -21.86 -5.21
N ALA A 683 -28.77 -22.25 -6.33
CA ALA A 683 -28.19 -23.16 -7.34
C ALA A 683 -27.89 -22.47 -8.69
N GLY A 684 -27.77 -21.13 -8.68
CA GLY A 684 -27.56 -20.31 -9.88
C GLY A 684 -26.18 -20.52 -10.55
N ARG A 685 -26.00 -19.93 -11.74
CA ARG A 685 -24.73 -19.98 -12.49
C ARG A 685 -23.68 -18.97 -12.00
N SER A 686 -24.08 -18.01 -11.18
CA SER A 686 -23.27 -16.92 -10.67
C SER A 686 -23.29 -16.84 -9.15
N CYS A 687 -22.28 -16.15 -8.59
CA CYS A 687 -22.19 -15.74 -7.20
C CYS A 687 -22.22 -14.21 -7.11
N PRO A 688 -22.85 -13.65 -6.06
CA PRO A 688 -22.92 -12.20 -5.86
C PRO A 688 -21.56 -11.62 -5.48
N ALA A 689 -21.25 -10.44 -6.00
CA ALA A 689 -20.17 -9.58 -5.50
C ALA A 689 -20.62 -8.74 -4.29
N VAL A 690 -21.92 -8.39 -4.26
CA VAL A 690 -22.58 -7.66 -3.18
C VAL A 690 -23.82 -8.44 -2.76
N LEU A 691 -23.93 -8.76 -1.47
CA LEU A 691 -25.08 -9.45 -0.91
C LEU A 691 -25.66 -8.62 0.23
N GLU A 692 -26.96 -8.29 0.16
CA GLU A 692 -27.66 -7.52 1.19
C GLU A 692 -26.87 -6.26 1.58
N ARG A 693 -26.49 -5.46 0.57
CA ARG A 693 -25.61 -4.27 0.60
C ARG A 693 -24.15 -4.49 1.02
N ILE A 694 -23.76 -5.68 1.46
CA ILE A 694 -22.38 -5.96 1.86
C ILE A 694 -21.53 -6.31 0.64
N LEU A 695 -20.48 -5.54 0.38
CA LEU A 695 -19.46 -5.89 -0.61
C LEU A 695 -18.58 -6.99 -0.04
N LEU A 696 -18.63 -8.18 -0.64
CA LEU A 696 -18.08 -9.39 -0.05
C LEU A 696 -16.55 -9.46 -0.14
N TYR A 697 -15.94 -8.91 -1.19
CA TYR A 697 -14.53 -9.15 -1.52
C TYR A 697 -13.71 -7.87 -1.59
N ARG A 698 -12.52 -7.87 -0.97
CA ARG A 698 -11.57 -6.74 -0.97
C ARG A 698 -10.67 -6.70 -2.20
N ASP A 699 -10.53 -7.82 -2.89
CA ASP A 699 -9.72 -7.97 -4.09
C ASP A 699 -10.32 -9.05 -5.01
N ASP A 700 -9.49 -9.86 -5.67
CA ASP A 700 -9.89 -10.95 -6.55
C ASP A 700 -10.03 -12.31 -5.87
N ALA A 701 -9.76 -12.42 -4.57
CA ALA A 701 -9.76 -13.69 -3.83
C ALA A 701 -10.26 -13.61 -2.38
N HIS A 702 -10.00 -12.51 -1.66
CA HIS A 702 -10.21 -12.41 -0.23
C HIS A 702 -11.49 -11.67 0.14
N LEU A 703 -12.12 -12.08 1.24
CA LEU A 703 -13.24 -11.37 1.82
C LEU A 703 -12.83 -9.99 2.36
N THR A 704 -13.77 -9.06 2.35
CA THR A 704 -13.70 -7.84 3.19
C THR A 704 -13.78 -8.24 4.66
N ASN A 705 -13.09 -7.53 5.54
CA ASN A 705 -13.21 -7.74 6.98
C ASN A 705 -14.66 -7.53 7.45
N VAL A 706 -15.39 -6.60 6.84
CA VAL A 706 -16.84 -6.40 7.05
C VAL A 706 -17.62 -7.68 6.81
N ALA A 707 -17.41 -8.36 5.67
CA ALA A 707 -18.11 -9.60 5.37
C ALA A 707 -17.76 -10.70 6.38
N ALA A 708 -16.49 -10.81 6.79
CA ALA A 708 -16.07 -11.76 7.83
C ALA A 708 -16.74 -11.48 9.18
N VAL A 709 -16.77 -10.21 9.62
CA VAL A 709 -17.43 -9.79 10.87
C VAL A 709 -18.92 -10.12 10.84
N VAL A 710 -19.61 -9.82 9.73
CA VAL A 710 -21.03 -10.13 9.56
C VAL A 710 -21.31 -11.64 9.60
N LEU A 711 -20.35 -12.47 9.17
CA LEU A 711 -20.49 -13.93 9.22
C LEU A 711 -20.25 -14.53 10.62
N THR A 712 -19.82 -13.73 11.60
CA THR A 712 -19.48 -14.20 12.96
C THR A 712 -20.60 -14.99 13.63
N PRO A 713 -21.88 -14.52 13.67
CA PRO A 713 -22.95 -15.27 14.34
C PRO A 713 -23.20 -16.65 13.69
N ARG A 714 -23.07 -16.74 12.36
CA ARG A 714 -23.20 -18.00 11.62
C ARG A 714 -22.06 -18.96 11.94
N LEU A 715 -20.82 -18.46 11.90
CA LEU A 715 -19.65 -19.24 12.23
C LEU A 715 -19.71 -19.75 13.68
N GLU A 716 -20.08 -18.91 14.64
CA GLU A 716 -20.23 -19.29 16.04
C GLU A 716 -21.27 -20.39 16.24
N ARG A 717 -22.43 -20.27 15.58
CA ARG A 717 -23.46 -21.30 15.61
C ARG A 717 -22.92 -22.63 15.09
N LEU A 718 -22.24 -22.63 13.92
CA LEU A 718 -21.69 -23.85 13.33
C LEU A 718 -20.63 -24.51 14.22
N LEU A 719 -19.78 -23.72 14.88
CA LEU A 719 -18.80 -24.22 15.85
C LEU A 719 -19.48 -24.81 17.10
N THR A 720 -20.57 -24.18 17.56
CA THR A 720 -21.34 -24.64 18.72
C THR A 720 -22.11 -25.93 18.42
N GLU A 721 -22.79 -26.03 17.28
CA GLU A 721 -23.50 -27.23 16.83
C GLU A 721 -22.53 -28.39 16.58
N ALA A 722 -21.33 -28.08 16.12
CA ALA A 722 -20.23 -29.03 16.03
C ALA A 722 -19.62 -29.38 17.40
N GLY A 723 -20.10 -28.85 18.52
CA GLY A 723 -19.59 -29.12 19.87
C GLY A 723 -18.11 -28.78 20.04
N LEU A 724 -17.59 -27.85 19.23
CA LEU A 724 -16.19 -27.43 19.24
C LEU A 724 -15.94 -26.27 20.20
N VAL A 725 -16.96 -25.45 20.42
CA VAL A 725 -16.99 -24.40 21.42
C VAL A 725 -18.25 -24.56 22.27
N PRO A 726 -18.21 -24.24 23.57
CA PRO A 726 -19.44 -24.15 24.34
C PRO A 726 -20.31 -23.05 23.75
N ALA A 727 -21.64 -23.20 23.85
CA ALA A 727 -22.52 -22.04 23.68
C ALA A 727 -21.99 -20.95 24.60
N ALA A 728 -21.91 -19.71 24.11
CA ALA A 728 -21.54 -18.59 24.95
C ALA A 728 -22.45 -18.66 26.19
N GLY A 729 -21.86 -18.87 27.36
CA GLY A 729 -22.63 -18.73 28.58
C GLY A 729 -23.20 -17.34 28.55
N ALA A 730 -24.44 -17.16 29.02
CA ALA A 730 -24.77 -15.90 29.66
C ALA A 730 -23.71 -15.71 30.76
N ALA A 731 -22.62 -15.02 30.43
CA ALA A 731 -21.52 -14.80 31.34
C ALA A 731 -22.15 -14.15 32.57
N GLY A 732 -21.91 -14.77 33.72
CA GLY A 732 -22.71 -14.58 34.91
C GLY A 732 -22.97 -13.13 35.24
N VAL A 733 -24.23 -12.73 35.15
CA VAL A 733 -24.78 -11.76 36.09
C VAL A 733 -24.75 -12.47 37.45
N VAL A 734 -23.63 -12.36 38.17
CA VAL A 734 -23.70 -12.44 39.62
C VAL A 734 -24.45 -11.18 40.04
N ALA A 735 -25.77 -11.31 40.15
CA ALA A 735 -26.59 -10.32 40.82
C ALA A 735 -26.20 -10.35 42.30
N THR A 736 -25.19 -9.55 42.69
CA THR A 736 -25.16 -9.04 44.04
C THR A 736 -26.34 -8.08 44.13
N GLY A 737 -27.36 -8.48 44.90
CA GLY A 737 -28.56 -7.67 45.09
C GLY A 737 -28.20 -6.24 45.51
N PRO A 738 -29.04 -5.24 45.18
CA PRO A 738 -28.74 -3.85 45.48
C PRO A 738 -28.47 -3.67 46.96
N GLY A 739 -27.40 -2.94 47.28
CA GLY A 739 -27.13 -2.48 48.65
C GLY A 739 -28.35 -1.78 49.23
N LYS A 740 -28.52 -1.81 50.55
CA LYS A 740 -29.63 -1.09 51.19
C LYS A 740 -29.51 0.42 50.87
N PRO A 741 -30.62 1.13 50.58
CA PRO A 741 -30.59 2.58 50.38
C PRO A 741 -29.98 3.30 51.59
N GLY A 742 -29.15 4.30 51.33
CA GLY A 742 -28.69 5.27 52.33
C GLY A 742 -29.85 6.15 52.84
N ALA A 743 -29.61 6.89 53.92
CA ALA A 743 -30.61 7.77 54.55
C ALA A 743 -31.09 8.92 53.63
N ASP A 744 -30.37 9.18 52.53
CA ASP A 744 -30.61 10.19 51.50
C ASP A 744 -31.37 9.64 50.26
N GLY A 745 -31.70 8.35 50.25
CA GLY A 745 -32.44 7.69 49.17
C GLY A 745 -31.60 7.21 48.00
N TRP A 746 -30.27 7.38 48.03
CA TRP A 746 -29.36 6.82 47.03
C TRP A 746 -28.87 5.43 47.42
N THR A 747 -28.70 4.56 46.43
CA THR A 747 -28.16 3.20 46.58
C THR A 747 -26.79 3.14 45.91
N PRO A 748 -25.70 2.85 46.63
CA PRO A 748 -24.37 2.75 46.04
C PRO A 748 -24.27 1.52 45.10
N VAL A 749 -23.65 1.71 43.95
CA VAL A 749 -23.44 0.71 42.89
C VAL A 749 -21.95 0.38 42.71
N LEU A 750 -21.10 1.41 42.79
CA LEU A 750 -19.64 1.30 42.75
C LEU A 750 -19.08 2.42 43.63
N ARG A 751 -18.06 2.12 44.43
CA ARG A 751 -17.25 3.13 45.12
C ARG A 751 -15.82 2.63 45.21
N ASP A 752 -14.88 3.47 44.80
CA ASP A 752 -13.45 3.27 45.03
C ASP A 752 -12.88 4.53 45.66
N ASP A 753 -12.30 4.37 46.84
CA ASP A 753 -11.64 5.41 47.65
C ASP A 753 -10.12 5.41 47.45
N PHE A 754 -9.60 4.59 46.53
CA PHE A 754 -8.19 4.51 46.16
C PHE A 754 -7.22 4.29 47.35
N GLU A 755 -7.70 3.55 48.35
CA GLU A 755 -6.92 3.14 49.51
C GLU A 755 -5.85 2.11 49.14
N GLY A 756 -4.63 2.31 49.63
CA GLY A 756 -3.54 1.36 49.43
C GLY A 756 -2.16 1.98 49.61
N PRO A 757 -1.08 1.18 49.56
CA PRO A 757 0.28 1.67 49.75
C PRO A 757 0.71 2.67 48.66
N ALA A 758 1.50 3.67 49.03
CA ALA A 758 2.08 4.62 48.07
C ALA A 758 2.86 3.90 46.96
N GLY A 759 2.65 4.30 45.71
CA GLY A 759 3.30 3.71 44.54
C GLY A 759 2.70 2.37 44.08
N SER A 760 1.65 1.87 44.74
CA SER A 760 0.93 0.67 44.30
C SER A 760 -0.11 1.00 43.23
N ARG A 761 -0.64 -0.02 42.55
CA ARG A 761 -1.68 0.13 41.51
C ARG A 761 -3.08 0.23 42.15
N PRO A 762 -4.03 0.95 41.53
CA PRO A 762 -5.45 0.88 41.92
C PRO A 762 -6.00 -0.54 41.80
N SER A 763 -7.12 -0.81 42.48
CA SER A 763 -7.69 -2.15 42.56
C SER A 763 -8.00 -2.73 41.19
N ALA A 764 -7.38 -3.87 40.87
CA ALA A 764 -7.65 -4.61 39.64
C ALA A 764 -9.08 -5.21 39.61
N GLU A 765 -9.82 -5.19 40.73
CA GLU A 765 -11.23 -5.56 40.77
C GLU A 765 -12.11 -4.49 40.11
N HIS A 766 -11.75 -3.21 40.27
CA HIS A 766 -12.53 -2.09 39.78
C HIS A 766 -12.00 -1.55 38.46
N TRP A 767 -10.69 -1.64 38.20
CA TRP A 767 -10.05 -0.94 37.08
C TRP A 767 -9.30 -1.88 36.14
N GLN A 768 -9.28 -1.49 34.87
CA GLN A 768 -8.43 -2.03 33.80
C GLN A 768 -7.66 -0.89 33.14
N TYR A 769 -6.57 -1.22 32.45
CA TYR A 769 -5.69 -0.24 31.80
C TYR A 769 -5.89 -0.22 30.30
N ASP A 770 -5.94 0.98 29.76
CA ASP A 770 -5.80 1.24 28.35
C ASP A 770 -4.33 1.48 28.04
N LEU A 771 -3.81 0.76 27.04
CA LEU A 771 -2.37 0.73 26.74
C LEU A 771 -2.09 1.21 25.32
N GLY A 772 -0.96 1.88 25.14
CA GLY A 772 -0.51 2.32 23.83
C GLY A 772 -1.14 3.66 23.41
N THR A 773 -1.39 3.80 22.11
CA THR A 773 -1.89 5.04 21.50
C THR A 773 -3.31 4.89 20.92
N CYS A 774 -3.98 3.76 21.18
CA CYS A 774 -5.34 3.45 20.74
C CYS A 774 -5.82 2.17 21.43
N TYR A 775 -7.14 1.92 21.39
CA TYR A 775 -7.71 0.64 21.81
C TYR A 775 -7.17 -0.55 21.01
N PRO A 776 -7.26 -1.80 21.52
CA PRO A 776 -6.93 -3.00 20.76
C PRO A 776 -7.64 -3.06 19.40
N GLY A 777 -6.90 -3.40 18.34
CA GLY A 777 -7.38 -3.31 16.95
C GLY A 777 -7.29 -1.92 16.32
N CYS A 778 -6.90 -0.91 17.11
CA CYS A 778 -6.63 0.48 16.71
C CYS A 778 -7.66 1.11 15.74
N PRO A 779 -8.97 1.03 16.03
CA PRO A 779 -10.00 1.61 15.15
C PRO A 779 -9.88 3.14 15.03
N ALA A 780 -9.31 3.78 16.06
CA ALA A 780 -9.01 5.20 16.09
C ALA A 780 -7.56 5.40 16.59
N PRO A 781 -6.58 5.63 15.70
CA PRO A 781 -5.20 5.88 16.11
C PRO A 781 -5.09 7.20 16.89
N GLN A 782 -4.12 7.28 17.80
CA GLN A 782 -3.95 8.43 18.70
C GLN A 782 -5.25 8.74 19.46
N TRP A 783 -5.89 7.68 19.95
CA TRP A 783 -7.17 7.68 20.65
C TRP A 783 -8.32 8.41 19.93
N GLY A 784 -8.20 8.65 18.61
CA GLY A 784 -9.17 9.41 17.81
C GLY A 784 -9.04 10.94 17.94
N THR A 785 -8.13 11.42 18.77
CA THR A 785 -8.01 12.83 19.15
C THR A 785 -6.70 13.46 18.69
N GLY A 786 -5.73 12.67 18.20
CA GLY A 786 -4.42 13.16 17.78
C GLY A 786 -3.45 13.44 18.93
N GLU A 787 -3.73 12.91 20.12
CA GLU A 787 -2.85 12.97 21.29
C GLU A 787 -1.53 12.19 21.06
N ILE A 788 -0.48 12.51 21.84
CA ILE A 788 0.91 12.11 21.52
C ILE A 788 1.58 11.21 22.57
N GLU A 789 0.95 11.04 23.72
CA GLU A 789 1.41 10.14 24.77
C GLU A 789 1.17 8.68 24.40
N THR A 790 1.96 7.81 25.02
CA THR A 790 1.67 6.39 25.12
C THR A 790 1.07 6.10 26.49
N MET A 791 -0.15 5.57 26.54
CA MET A 791 -0.78 5.14 27.79
C MET A 791 -0.10 3.87 28.32
N THR A 792 0.16 3.80 29.63
CA THR A 792 0.86 2.67 30.25
C THR A 792 0.20 2.22 31.55
N ASP A 793 0.50 0.99 31.98
CA ASP A 793 0.19 0.47 33.32
C ASP A 793 1.34 0.66 34.32
N SER A 794 2.33 1.49 33.97
CA SER A 794 3.46 1.78 34.85
C SER A 794 3.00 2.58 36.06
N THR A 795 3.55 2.27 37.23
CA THR A 795 3.32 3.09 38.44
C THR A 795 3.99 4.46 38.36
N ALA A 796 4.84 4.69 37.36
CA ALA A 796 5.29 6.03 37.00
C ALA A 796 4.13 6.91 36.51
N ASN A 797 3.11 6.30 35.89
CA ASN A 797 1.97 6.99 35.28
C ASN A 797 0.66 6.79 36.04
N VAL A 798 0.43 5.65 36.69
CA VAL A 798 -0.82 5.36 37.44
C VAL A 798 -0.48 4.69 38.76
N ARG A 799 -0.68 5.39 39.88
CA ARG A 799 -0.33 4.89 41.22
C ARG A 799 -1.20 5.47 42.32
N LEU A 800 -1.25 4.80 43.46
CA LEU A 800 -1.83 5.34 44.69
C LEU A 800 -0.81 6.22 45.42
N ASP A 801 -1.26 7.30 46.06
CA ASP A 801 -0.38 8.23 46.81
C ASP A 801 -0.08 7.77 48.25
N GLY A 802 -0.75 6.71 48.72
CA GLY A 802 -0.63 6.19 50.07
C GLY A 802 -1.45 6.92 51.13
N ARG A 803 -2.32 7.85 50.71
CA ARG A 803 -3.15 8.71 51.56
C ARG A 803 -4.62 8.76 51.09
N GLY A 804 -5.04 7.76 50.32
CA GLY A 804 -6.42 7.66 49.81
C GLY A 804 -6.65 8.44 48.52
N ALA A 805 -5.65 8.57 47.64
CA ALA A 805 -5.87 9.08 46.29
C ALA A 805 -5.10 8.34 45.21
N LEU A 806 -5.70 8.24 44.03
CA LEU A 806 -5.06 7.84 42.78
C LEU A 806 -4.34 9.05 42.16
N GLU A 807 -3.15 8.83 41.62
CA GLU A 807 -2.40 9.79 40.79
C GLU A 807 -2.27 9.25 39.36
N ILE A 808 -2.76 10.02 38.38
CA ILE A 808 -2.49 9.82 36.95
C ILE A 808 -1.50 10.90 36.49
N VAL A 809 -0.32 10.48 36.07
CA VAL A 809 0.85 11.35 35.92
C VAL A 809 1.41 11.28 34.51
N PRO A 810 1.31 12.36 33.72
CA PRO A 810 2.02 12.46 32.45
C PRO A 810 3.53 12.56 32.72
N THR A 811 4.32 11.70 32.08
CA THR A 811 5.78 11.68 32.18
C THR A 811 6.42 11.89 30.81
N LEU A 812 7.65 12.41 30.80
CA LEU A 812 8.43 12.64 29.58
C LEU A 812 9.81 12.01 29.72
N GLU A 813 10.08 10.97 28.93
CA GLU A 813 11.37 10.31 28.88
C GLU A 813 11.89 10.26 27.45
N ASN A 814 13.13 10.68 27.23
CA ASN A 814 13.76 10.68 25.91
C ASN A 814 12.95 11.40 24.82
N GLY A 815 12.23 12.47 25.20
CA GLY A 815 11.38 13.23 24.28
C GLY A 815 10.07 12.55 23.90
N ARG A 816 9.67 11.46 24.58
CA ARG A 816 8.39 10.77 24.38
C ARG A 816 7.52 10.90 25.62
N TRP A 817 6.27 11.31 25.42
CA TRP A 817 5.29 11.40 26.48
C TRP A 817 4.69 10.03 26.80
N SER A 818 4.48 9.76 28.08
CA SER A 818 3.68 8.63 28.57
C SER A 818 2.67 9.14 29.59
N SER A 819 1.53 8.46 29.72
CA SER A 819 0.52 8.82 30.71
C SER A 819 -0.29 7.60 31.12
N GLY A 820 -1.35 7.82 31.90
CA GLY A 820 -2.28 6.79 32.33
C GLY A 820 -3.69 7.03 31.80
N ARG A 821 -4.33 5.92 31.41
CA ARG A 821 -5.75 5.84 31.11
C ARG A 821 -6.29 4.55 31.70
N ILE A 822 -7.24 4.67 32.62
CA ILE A 822 -7.88 3.52 33.27
C ILE A 822 -9.38 3.58 33.07
N GLU A 823 -9.99 2.41 32.98
CA GLU A 823 -11.43 2.27 32.83
C GLU A 823 -12.02 1.37 33.91
N SER A 824 -13.28 1.59 34.29
CA SER A 824 -13.97 0.68 35.19
C SER A 824 -14.19 -0.68 34.53
N ARG A 825 -13.90 -1.81 35.20
CA ARG A 825 -14.22 -3.14 34.65
C ARG A 825 -15.72 -3.32 34.39
N ARG A 826 -16.55 -2.72 35.23
CA ARG A 826 -18.00 -2.63 35.00
C ARG A 826 -18.29 -1.73 33.80
N SER A 827 -19.21 -2.20 32.96
CA SER A 827 -19.75 -1.50 31.78
C SER A 827 -21.28 -1.48 31.76
N ASP A 828 -21.88 -1.91 32.87
CA ASP A 828 -23.31 -2.08 33.09
C ASP A 828 -23.89 -0.96 33.98
N LEU A 829 -23.17 0.16 34.15
CA LEU A 829 -23.60 1.26 35.01
C LEU A 829 -24.75 2.02 34.35
N ALA A 830 -25.98 1.71 34.74
CA ALA A 830 -27.19 2.30 34.18
C ALA A 830 -28.14 2.75 35.29
N PRO A 831 -28.97 3.78 35.05
CA PRO A 831 -30.11 4.07 35.90
C PRO A 831 -31.08 2.88 35.90
N PRO A 832 -31.68 2.52 37.04
CA PRO A 832 -32.78 1.56 37.06
C PRO A 832 -33.96 2.10 36.23
N PRO A 833 -34.86 1.23 35.72
CA PRO A 833 -35.99 1.67 34.91
C PRO A 833 -36.82 2.77 35.59
N GLY A 834 -36.88 3.95 34.95
CA GLY A 834 -37.57 5.12 35.48
C GLY A 834 -36.92 5.79 36.69
N GLY A 835 -35.66 5.49 36.98
CA GLY A 835 -34.87 6.10 38.05
C GLY A 835 -33.70 6.94 37.54
N VAL A 836 -32.78 7.24 38.45
CA VAL A 836 -31.65 8.14 38.25
C VAL A 836 -30.35 7.43 38.59
N LEU A 837 -29.31 7.63 37.77
CA LEU A 837 -27.92 7.26 38.02
C LEU A 837 -27.12 8.52 38.31
N ARG A 838 -26.30 8.51 39.36
CA ARG A 838 -25.31 9.56 39.64
C ARG A 838 -23.92 8.96 39.58
N ILE A 839 -23.06 9.55 38.75
CA ILE A 839 -21.65 9.22 38.59
C ILE A 839 -20.87 10.43 39.09
N GLU A 840 -19.98 10.25 40.06
CA GLU A 840 -19.29 11.32 40.75
C GLU A 840 -17.83 10.96 41.03
N ALA A 841 -16.93 11.95 40.95
CA ALA A 841 -15.56 11.81 41.39
C ALA A 841 -15.07 13.09 42.10
N SER A 842 -14.24 12.92 43.12
CA SER A 842 -13.52 14.00 43.80
C SER A 842 -12.11 14.10 43.21
N ILE A 843 -11.84 15.14 42.41
CA ILE A 843 -10.62 15.26 41.61
C ILE A 843 -9.93 16.59 41.89
N ALA A 844 -8.60 16.56 42.02
CA ALA A 844 -7.73 17.72 41.90
C ALA A 844 -7.00 17.64 40.55
N LEU A 845 -7.16 18.66 39.72
CA LEU A 845 -6.56 18.73 38.38
C LEU A 845 -5.04 18.95 38.47
N PRO A 846 -4.27 18.63 37.40
CA PRO A 846 -2.84 18.92 37.35
C PRO A 846 -2.52 20.38 37.71
N ASP A 847 -1.69 20.57 38.74
CA ASP A 847 -1.27 21.90 39.22
C ASP A 847 -0.17 22.49 38.35
N VAL A 848 -0.55 22.79 37.11
CA VAL A 848 0.33 23.39 36.11
C VAL A 848 -0.47 24.39 35.29
N THR A 849 0.16 25.52 34.93
CA THR A 849 -0.52 26.59 34.17
C THR A 849 0.39 27.22 33.11
N GLY A 850 -0.22 28.03 32.23
CA GLY A 850 0.51 28.77 31.22
C GLY A 850 1.26 27.85 30.24
N PRO A 851 2.44 28.25 29.74
CA PRO A 851 3.22 27.44 28.81
C PRO A 851 3.61 26.05 29.36
N ALA A 852 3.77 25.93 30.69
CA ALA A 852 4.08 24.66 31.34
C ALA A 852 2.96 23.62 31.22
N ALA A 853 1.71 24.08 31.11
CA ALA A 853 0.53 23.22 30.98
C ALA A 853 0.14 22.96 29.52
N ALA A 854 0.83 23.55 28.55
CA ALA A 854 0.43 23.48 27.16
C ALA A 854 0.36 22.02 26.69
N GLY A 855 -0.83 21.57 26.27
CA GLY A 855 -1.11 20.20 25.85
C GLY A 855 -1.71 19.30 26.94
N TYR A 856 -1.71 19.66 28.23
CA TYR A 856 -2.36 18.83 29.26
C TYR A 856 -3.86 18.75 29.02
N TRP A 857 -4.42 17.53 29.10
CA TRP A 857 -5.85 17.27 28.95
C TRP A 857 -6.33 16.19 29.94
N PRO A 858 -6.50 16.54 31.23
CA PRO A 858 -7.17 15.67 32.20
C PRO A 858 -8.67 15.51 31.87
N ALA A 859 -9.18 14.29 32.02
CA ALA A 859 -10.58 13.96 31.80
C ALA A 859 -11.11 12.91 32.79
N PHE A 860 -12.36 13.10 33.20
CA PHE A 860 -13.22 12.11 33.86
C PHE A 860 -14.53 12.03 33.08
N TRP A 861 -14.80 10.85 32.53
CA TRP A 861 -15.82 10.71 31.50
C TRP A 861 -16.35 9.28 31.45
N THR A 862 -17.36 9.07 30.61
CA THR A 862 -18.03 7.78 30.47
C THR A 862 -18.30 7.48 29.01
N LEU A 863 -18.34 6.20 28.68
CA LEU A 863 -18.72 5.69 27.37
C LEU A 863 -19.76 4.59 27.51
N GLY A 864 -20.59 4.44 26.49
CA GLY A 864 -21.50 3.31 26.39
C GLY A 864 -20.81 1.95 26.48
N GLY A 865 -21.31 1.09 27.36
CA GLY A 865 -20.76 -0.24 27.67
C GLY A 865 -20.50 -1.11 26.45
N GLU A 866 -21.36 -1.01 25.45
CA GLU A 866 -21.25 -1.79 24.22
C GLU A 866 -20.10 -1.33 23.32
N LEU A 867 -19.50 -0.15 23.54
CA LEU A 867 -18.30 0.29 22.81
C LEU A 867 -17.16 -0.73 22.98
N ARG A 868 -17.07 -1.44 24.11
CA ARG A 868 -16.06 -2.48 24.31
C ARG A 868 -16.20 -3.68 23.37
N ASN A 869 -17.33 -3.80 22.69
CA ASN A 869 -17.56 -4.79 21.65
C ASN A 869 -16.95 -4.33 20.32
N GLY A 870 -15.62 -4.17 20.29
CA GLY A 870 -14.87 -3.83 19.08
C GLY A 870 -14.43 -2.37 18.96
N PHE A 871 -14.64 -1.54 19.98
CA PHE A 871 -14.13 -0.16 20.11
C PHE A 871 -14.56 0.77 18.97
N THR A 872 -15.77 0.53 18.43
CA THR A 872 -16.42 1.34 17.39
C THR A 872 -17.82 1.74 17.86
N GLY A 873 -18.46 2.72 17.22
CA GLY A 873 -19.84 3.15 17.55
C GLY A 873 -19.97 4.50 18.23
N TRP A 874 -18.85 5.18 18.50
CA TRP A 874 -18.86 6.59 18.86
C TRP A 874 -19.34 7.46 17.67
N PRO A 875 -20.14 8.51 17.87
CA PRO A 875 -20.69 9.00 19.14
C PRO A 875 -22.06 8.38 19.48
N ALA A 876 -22.62 7.54 18.61
CA ALA A 876 -23.98 7.01 18.74
C ALA A 876 -24.24 6.29 20.06
N ILE A 877 -23.23 5.59 20.59
CA ILE A 877 -23.28 4.82 21.84
C ILE A 877 -23.27 5.69 23.10
N GLY A 878 -23.18 7.01 22.94
CA GLY A 878 -23.15 7.95 24.06
C GLY A 878 -21.79 8.07 24.72
N GLU A 879 -21.37 9.31 24.88
CA GLU A 879 -20.25 9.72 25.73
C GLU A 879 -20.74 10.84 26.64
N LEU A 880 -20.44 10.73 27.94
CA LEU A 880 -20.69 11.81 28.89
C LEU A 880 -19.37 12.22 29.52
N ASP A 881 -18.85 13.36 29.09
CA ASP A 881 -17.69 13.99 29.68
C ASP A 881 -18.14 14.68 30.95
N VAL A 882 -17.87 14.06 32.10
CA VAL A 882 -18.26 14.58 33.40
C VAL A 882 -17.42 15.82 33.72
N MET A 883 -16.13 15.75 33.41
CA MET A 883 -15.18 16.85 33.53
C MET A 883 -14.05 16.69 32.53
N GLU A 884 -13.80 17.75 31.77
CA GLU A 884 -12.57 17.94 31.01
C GLU A 884 -11.96 19.32 31.31
N GLN A 885 -10.64 19.39 31.24
CA GLN A 885 -9.88 20.63 31.25
C GLN A 885 -8.74 20.51 30.23
N VAL A 886 -8.37 21.62 29.60
CA VAL A 886 -7.17 21.64 28.74
C VAL A 886 -6.24 22.79 29.10
N ASN A 887 -4.95 22.60 28.81
CA ASN A 887 -3.92 23.65 28.87
C ASN A 887 -3.78 24.33 30.24
N GLY A 888 -4.15 23.66 31.34
CA GLY A 888 -4.08 24.23 32.68
C GLY A 888 -4.97 25.46 32.85
N ARG A 889 -6.09 25.52 32.14
CA ARG A 889 -7.06 26.63 32.24
C ARG A 889 -7.76 26.62 33.60
N GLY A 890 -8.13 27.82 34.07
CA GLY A 890 -8.93 27.98 35.30
C GLY A 890 -10.42 27.71 35.08
N SER A 891 -10.75 26.85 34.12
CA SER A 891 -12.11 26.46 33.74
C SER A 891 -12.16 25.00 33.34
N ILE A 892 -13.30 24.37 33.59
CA ILE A 892 -13.65 23.02 33.16
C ILE A 892 -14.86 23.06 32.23
N PHE A 893 -15.15 21.98 31.55
CA PHE A 893 -16.41 21.81 30.83
C PHE A 893 -16.88 20.36 30.93
N GLY A 894 -18.17 20.16 30.72
CA GLY A 894 -18.78 18.85 30.59
C GLY A 894 -19.63 18.80 29.32
N THR A 895 -19.63 17.64 28.66
CA THR A 895 -20.15 17.49 27.31
C THR A 895 -20.90 16.16 27.17
N MET A 896 -21.92 16.15 26.31
CA MET A 896 -22.56 14.93 25.86
C MET A 896 -22.33 14.78 24.37
N HIS A 897 -21.75 13.64 23.97
CA HIS A 897 -21.65 13.22 22.58
C HIS A 897 -22.69 12.14 22.27
N CYS A 898 -23.34 12.27 21.12
CA CYS A 898 -24.42 11.39 20.70
C CYS A 898 -24.74 11.49 19.20
N GLY A 899 -25.45 10.49 18.67
CA GLY A 899 -25.96 10.53 17.30
C GLY A 899 -24.91 10.17 16.26
N THR A 900 -24.46 11.14 15.45
CA THR A 900 -23.67 10.88 14.23
C THR A 900 -22.35 11.65 14.23
N LEU A 901 -21.29 11.07 13.65
CA LEU A 901 -19.91 11.60 13.65
C LEU A 901 -19.72 13.06 13.20
N GLU A 902 -20.58 13.58 12.30
CA GLU A 902 -20.54 14.97 11.87
C GLU A 902 -21.91 15.62 12.03
N GLY A 903 -21.99 16.68 12.85
CA GLY A 903 -23.22 17.39 13.14
C GLY A 903 -24.22 16.54 13.93
N GLY A 904 -25.38 16.25 13.34
CA GLY A 904 -26.45 15.54 14.01
C GLY A 904 -27.06 16.33 15.18
N PRO A 905 -27.92 15.68 16.00
CA PRO A 905 -28.59 16.33 17.11
C PRO A 905 -27.63 16.84 18.19
N CYS A 906 -26.41 16.28 18.26
CA CYS A 906 -25.42 16.59 19.28
C CYS A 906 -24.28 17.48 18.77
N GLN A 907 -24.36 17.95 17.51
CA GLN A 907 -23.42 18.90 16.89
C GLN A 907 -21.96 18.42 16.85
N GLU A 908 -21.76 17.15 16.53
CA GLU A 908 -20.46 16.51 16.51
C GLU A 908 -19.47 17.14 15.51
N PRO A 909 -18.15 17.14 15.82
CA PRO A 909 -17.50 16.57 17.01
C PRO A 909 -17.51 17.51 18.24
N LYS A 910 -18.30 18.59 18.22
CA LYS A 910 -18.32 19.57 19.32
C LYS A 910 -19.07 19.06 20.55
N GLY A 911 -20.07 18.20 20.36
CA GLY A 911 -20.96 17.76 21.42
C GLY A 911 -21.88 18.85 21.97
N LEU A 912 -22.80 18.45 22.85
CA LEU A 912 -23.67 19.35 23.61
C LEU A 912 -22.97 19.76 24.90
N GLY A 913 -21.99 20.66 24.78
CA GLY A 913 -21.14 21.09 25.90
C GLY A 913 -21.69 22.24 26.74
N SER A 914 -21.25 22.32 27.99
CA SER A 914 -21.54 23.41 28.93
C SER A 914 -20.88 24.74 28.56
N GLY A 915 -19.86 24.69 27.69
CA GLY A 915 -18.85 25.73 27.58
C GLY A 915 -18.02 25.87 28.86
N ASP A 916 -17.06 26.79 28.86
CA ASP A 916 -16.13 27.03 29.97
C ASP A 916 -16.87 27.41 31.27
N GLN A 917 -16.72 26.58 32.28
CA GLN A 917 -17.18 26.82 33.65
C GLN A 917 -15.99 27.22 34.52
N PRO A 918 -15.98 28.43 35.11
CA PRO A 918 -14.86 28.89 35.94
C PRO A 918 -14.64 27.95 37.13
N CYS A 919 -13.39 27.50 37.28
CA CYS A 919 -12.90 26.82 38.46
C CYS A 919 -11.39 27.05 38.63
N PRO A 920 -10.97 28.23 39.11
CA PRO A 920 -9.55 28.56 39.26
C PRO A 920 -8.86 27.69 40.31
N ASP A 921 -9.60 27.26 41.33
CA ASP A 921 -9.08 26.49 42.48
C ASP A 921 -9.07 24.97 42.24
N CYS A 922 -9.68 24.49 41.13
CA CYS A 922 -9.74 23.07 40.76
C CYS A 922 -8.38 22.38 40.57
N ARG A 923 -7.30 23.14 40.43
CA ARG A 923 -5.92 22.63 40.39
C ARG A 923 -5.27 22.52 41.76
N THR A 924 -5.70 23.38 42.69
CA THR A 924 -5.09 23.54 44.02
C THR A 924 -5.77 22.73 45.11
N GLY A 925 -6.91 22.11 44.81
CA GLY A 925 -7.68 21.29 45.75
C GLY A 925 -8.59 20.29 45.04
N PHE A 926 -9.18 19.38 45.82
CA PHE A 926 -10.17 18.42 45.34
C PHE A 926 -11.54 19.10 45.19
N HIS A 927 -12.19 18.86 44.06
CA HIS A 927 -13.54 19.29 43.77
C HIS A 927 -14.40 18.10 43.33
N SER A 928 -15.69 18.15 43.60
CA SER A 928 -16.62 17.08 43.22
C SER A 928 -17.20 17.38 41.83
N TYR A 929 -16.97 16.47 40.88
CA TYR A 929 -17.54 16.51 39.54
C TYR A 929 -18.53 15.38 39.40
N ALA A 930 -19.76 15.68 38.99
CA ALA A 930 -20.78 14.65 38.86
C ALA A 930 -21.66 14.84 37.63
N VAL A 931 -22.16 13.73 37.11
CA VAL A 931 -23.24 13.69 36.13
C VAL A 931 -24.39 12.85 36.67
N GLU A 932 -25.62 13.32 36.46
CA GLU A 932 -26.84 12.57 36.74
C GLU A 932 -27.57 12.24 35.45
N VAL A 933 -27.82 10.95 35.20
CA VAL A 933 -28.65 10.45 34.11
C VAL A 933 -30.02 10.09 34.69
N ASP A 934 -31.03 10.88 34.35
CA ASP A 934 -32.40 10.75 34.83
C ASP A 934 -33.28 10.19 33.70
N LEU A 935 -33.76 8.95 33.85
CA LEU A 935 -34.67 8.30 32.90
C LEU A 935 -36.11 8.26 33.41
N THR A 936 -36.47 9.14 34.35
CA THR A 936 -37.85 9.24 34.83
C THR A 936 -38.78 9.63 33.68
N PRO A 937 -39.83 8.84 33.36
CA PRO A 937 -40.70 9.12 32.22
C PRO A 937 -41.28 10.54 32.25
N GLY A 938 -41.09 11.28 31.15
CA GLY A 938 -41.55 12.68 31.03
C GLY A 938 -40.64 13.73 31.66
N ALA A 939 -39.52 13.34 32.29
CA ALA A 939 -38.52 14.22 32.89
C ALA A 939 -37.07 13.85 32.50
N GLU A 940 -36.90 13.14 31.36
CA GLU A 940 -35.64 12.53 30.95
C GLU A 940 -34.58 13.57 30.58
N GLN A 941 -33.44 13.51 31.27
CA GLN A 941 -32.36 14.50 31.15
C GLN A 941 -31.03 13.99 31.71
N VAL A 942 -29.95 14.64 31.26
CA VAL A 942 -28.60 14.51 31.84
C VAL A 942 -28.20 15.86 32.43
N ARG A 943 -27.65 15.87 33.66
CA ARG A 943 -27.27 17.09 34.40
C ARG A 943 -25.83 16.99 34.91
N TRP A 944 -25.03 18.04 34.75
CA TRP A 944 -23.65 18.10 35.24
C TRP A 944 -23.52 19.03 36.44
N TYR A 945 -22.69 18.64 37.39
CA TYR A 945 -22.48 19.32 38.66
C TYR A 945 -21.00 19.53 38.94
N LEU A 946 -20.69 20.71 39.48
CA LEU A 946 -19.41 21.04 40.10
C LEU A 946 -19.69 21.45 41.54
N ASP A 947 -19.12 20.72 42.50
CA ASP A 947 -19.34 20.89 43.95
C ASP A 947 -20.82 20.91 44.33
N GLY A 948 -21.59 20.02 43.70
CA GLY A 948 -23.04 19.90 43.90
C GLY A 948 -23.87 20.99 43.22
N ARG A 949 -23.25 21.97 42.54
CA ARG A 949 -23.96 23.00 41.77
C ARG A 949 -24.13 22.58 40.31
N GLU A 950 -25.37 22.48 39.85
CA GLU A 950 -25.67 22.21 38.44
C GLU A 950 -25.13 23.35 37.57
N HIS A 951 -24.38 23.01 36.51
CA HIS A 951 -23.85 23.98 35.55
C HIS A 951 -24.19 23.65 34.10
N HIS A 952 -24.76 22.48 33.82
CA HIS A 952 -25.17 22.09 32.48
C HIS A 952 -26.30 21.06 32.50
N ARG A 953 -27.11 21.06 31.44
CA ARG A 953 -28.23 20.14 31.27
C ARG A 953 -28.51 19.87 29.80
N VAL A 954 -28.74 18.61 29.48
CA VAL A 954 -29.27 18.15 28.19
C VAL A 954 -30.57 17.38 28.44
N THR A 955 -31.61 17.63 27.64
CA THR A 955 -32.93 17.00 27.81
C THR A 955 -33.27 16.14 26.61
N ALA A 956 -34.03 15.06 26.82
CA ALA A 956 -34.45 14.16 25.76
C ALA A 956 -35.26 14.86 24.66
N ALA A 957 -35.97 15.94 24.99
CA ALA A 957 -36.73 16.74 24.03
C ALA A 957 -35.85 17.42 22.96
N GLY A 958 -34.54 17.52 23.17
CA GLY A 958 -33.58 18.09 22.23
C GLY A 958 -33.20 17.17 21.06
N MET A 959 -33.58 15.89 21.09
CA MET A 959 -33.23 14.91 20.06
C MET A 959 -34.33 13.86 19.87
N ASP A 960 -34.23 13.04 18.82
CA ASP A 960 -35.17 11.95 18.61
C ASP A 960 -34.98 10.84 19.66
N ARG A 961 -36.05 10.08 19.91
CA ARG A 961 -36.07 9.05 20.96
C ARG A 961 -35.00 7.98 20.77
N ALA A 962 -34.75 7.57 19.52
CA ALA A 962 -33.78 6.52 19.24
C ALA A 962 -32.34 6.99 19.45
N THR A 963 -32.05 8.27 19.25
CA THR A 963 -30.76 8.86 19.61
C THR A 963 -30.59 8.96 21.12
N TRP A 964 -31.63 9.39 21.85
CA TRP A 964 -31.58 9.46 23.32
C TRP A 964 -31.35 8.09 23.96
N ASP A 965 -32.17 7.10 23.60
CA ASP A 965 -32.07 5.75 24.16
C ASP A 965 -30.74 5.07 23.83
N ARG A 966 -30.16 5.35 22.66
CA ARG A 966 -28.83 4.84 22.29
C ARG A 966 -27.67 5.58 22.95
N ALA A 967 -27.89 6.77 23.49
CA ALA A 967 -26.82 7.51 24.18
C ALA A 967 -26.79 7.21 25.68
N VAL A 968 -27.95 6.98 26.31
CA VAL A 968 -28.05 6.87 27.78
C VAL A 968 -28.98 5.75 28.27
N GLY A 969 -29.60 4.98 27.38
CA GLY A 969 -30.55 3.92 27.72
C GLY A 969 -29.91 2.55 28.00
N HIS A 970 -28.59 2.47 28.06
CA HIS A 970 -27.82 1.25 28.34
C HIS A 970 -26.75 1.49 29.41
N GLY A 971 -25.99 0.44 29.76
CA GLY A 971 -24.88 0.53 30.70
C GLY A 971 -23.76 1.43 30.20
N LEU A 972 -23.09 2.12 31.11
CA LEU A 972 -21.90 2.93 30.89
C LEU A 972 -20.70 2.30 31.60
N PHE A 973 -19.49 2.62 31.14
CA PHE A 973 -18.26 2.47 31.93
C PHE A 973 -17.59 3.82 32.14
N LEU A 974 -16.76 3.91 33.18
CA LEU A 974 -16.05 5.11 33.59
C LEU A 974 -14.63 5.11 33.04
N ILE A 975 -14.10 6.29 32.73
CA ILE A 975 -12.73 6.48 32.25
C ILE A 975 -12.09 7.65 33.02
N LEU A 976 -10.83 7.45 33.43
CA LEU A 976 -9.96 8.48 34.00
C LEU A 976 -8.65 8.51 33.22
N ASN A 977 -8.27 9.68 32.70
CA ASN A 977 -6.98 9.85 32.02
C ASN A 977 -6.44 11.27 32.12
N VAL A 978 -5.16 11.42 31.77
CA VAL A 978 -4.56 12.71 31.44
C VAL A 978 -3.87 12.58 30.09
N ALA A 979 -4.52 13.04 29.03
CA ALA A 979 -3.94 13.06 27.69
C ALA A 979 -2.92 14.20 27.55
N VAL A 980 -2.04 14.09 26.55
CA VAL A 980 -1.02 15.10 26.21
C VAL A 980 -1.09 15.43 24.72
N GLY A 981 -1.41 16.68 24.40
CA GLY A 981 -1.62 17.14 23.03
C GLY A 981 -3.04 16.83 22.54
N GLY A 982 -3.19 16.60 21.24
CA GLY A 982 -4.49 16.35 20.63
C GLY A 982 -5.22 17.61 20.15
N ASN A 983 -6.31 17.36 19.41
CA ASN A 983 -7.06 18.34 18.65
C ASN A 983 -7.72 19.39 19.55
N LEU A 984 -8.18 19.01 20.74
CA LEU A 984 -8.89 19.90 21.66
C LEU A 984 -7.95 20.91 22.35
N PRO A 985 -6.82 20.50 22.98
CA PRO A 985 -5.81 21.45 23.45
C PRO A 985 -5.28 22.36 22.33
N ALA A 986 -5.08 21.83 21.13
CA ALA A 986 -4.62 22.58 19.94
C ALA A 986 -5.62 23.64 19.48
N ALA A 987 -6.91 23.30 19.40
CA ALA A 987 -7.97 24.23 19.03
C ALA A 987 -8.08 25.42 20.00
N LEU A 988 -7.67 25.22 21.26
CA LEU A 988 -7.65 26.24 22.30
C LEU A 988 -6.26 26.88 22.51
N GLY A 989 -5.38 26.77 21.50
CA GLY A 989 -4.12 27.50 21.42
C GLY A 989 -2.97 26.92 22.23
N GLY A 990 -3.08 25.66 22.68
CA GLY A 990 -2.03 24.97 23.42
C GLY A 990 -1.50 23.73 22.69
N GLY A 991 -0.34 23.25 23.08
CA GLY A 991 0.25 22.05 22.53
C GLY A 991 1.59 21.78 23.20
N PRO A 992 1.96 20.51 23.39
CA PRO A 992 3.18 20.15 24.11
C PRO A 992 4.40 20.70 23.37
N GLY A 993 5.25 21.43 24.09
CA GLY A 993 6.47 22.04 23.58
C GLY A 993 7.60 22.00 24.60
N PRO A 994 8.76 22.62 24.31
CA PRO A 994 9.91 22.58 25.22
C PRO A 994 9.67 23.20 26.60
N ALA A 995 8.63 24.04 26.73
CA ALA A 995 8.24 24.66 27.98
C ALA A 995 7.22 23.81 28.77
N THR A 996 6.62 22.78 28.16
CA THR A 996 5.63 21.92 28.82
C THR A 996 6.33 21.06 29.87
N GLU A 997 5.86 21.13 31.12
CA GLU A 997 6.48 20.43 32.24
C GLU A 997 5.79 19.07 32.45
N PRO A 998 6.53 17.95 32.47
CA PRO A 998 5.99 16.65 32.86
C PRO A 998 5.85 16.54 34.40
N GLY A 999 5.14 15.51 34.87
CA GLY A 999 5.15 15.10 36.27
C GLY A 999 4.05 15.71 37.13
N HIS A 1000 3.13 16.50 36.55
CA HIS A 1000 2.02 17.12 37.28
C HIS A 1000 0.79 16.18 37.26
N PRO A 1001 0.42 15.54 38.39
CA PRO A 1001 -0.61 14.51 38.41
C PRO A 1001 -2.03 15.10 38.41
N MET A 1002 -2.97 14.41 37.76
CA MET A 1002 -4.37 14.46 38.19
C MET A 1002 -4.53 13.55 39.40
N ARG A 1003 -5.09 14.07 40.49
CA ARG A 1003 -5.30 13.31 41.72
C ARG A 1003 -6.79 13.03 41.91
N VAL A 1004 -7.15 11.80 42.23
CA VAL A 1004 -8.55 11.37 42.40
C VAL A 1004 -8.71 10.76 43.79
N ASP A 1005 -9.49 11.41 44.63
CA ASP A 1005 -9.76 11.02 46.03
C ASP A 1005 -10.78 9.87 46.08
N TYR A 1006 -11.87 9.97 45.33
CA TYR A 1006 -12.77 8.83 45.12
C TYR A 1006 -13.50 8.89 43.78
N VAL A 1007 -14.01 7.74 43.37
CA VAL A 1007 -15.04 7.60 42.34
C VAL A 1007 -16.24 6.87 42.95
N ALA A 1008 -17.44 7.39 42.74
CA ALA A 1008 -18.67 6.81 43.25
C ALA A 1008 -19.77 6.79 42.17
N VAL A 1009 -20.52 5.69 42.13
CA VAL A 1009 -21.70 5.51 41.31
C VAL A 1009 -22.85 5.09 42.21
N SER A 1010 -23.98 5.77 42.09
CA SER A 1010 -25.17 5.48 42.89
C SER A 1010 -26.45 5.64 42.08
N THR A 1011 -27.52 4.98 42.51
CA THR A 1011 -28.82 5.02 41.84
C THR A 1011 -29.95 5.40 42.79
N ARG A 1012 -30.98 6.07 42.31
CA ARG A 1012 -32.16 6.49 43.08
C ARG A 1012 -33.45 6.32 42.28
N GLY A 1013 -34.50 5.80 42.91
CA GLY A 1013 -35.79 5.54 42.26
C GLY A 1013 -35.79 4.29 41.37
N GLY A 1014 -36.96 3.71 41.11
CA GLY A 1014 -37.14 2.47 40.34
C GLY A 1014 -38.34 1.68 40.86
N ALA A 1015 -39.12 1.05 39.98
CA ALA A 1015 -40.23 0.19 40.39
C ALA A 1015 -39.69 -0.92 41.32
N ARG A 1016 -40.33 -1.13 42.49
CA ARG A 1016 -40.13 -2.40 43.21
C ARG A 1016 -40.54 -3.54 42.27
N PRO A 1017 -39.75 -4.62 42.21
CA PRO A 1017 -39.95 -5.71 41.25
C PRO A 1017 -41.36 -6.31 41.32
#